data_AF-A0A961HHW6-F1
#
_entry.id   AF-A0A961HHW6-F1
#
_cell.length_a   1.000
_cell.length_b   1.000
_cell.length_c   1.000
_cell.angle_alpha   90.00
_cell.angle_beta   90.00
_cell.angle_gamma   90.00
#
_symmetry.space_group_name_H-M   'P 1'
#
loop_
_entity.id
_entity.type
_entity.pdbx_description
1 polymer ?
#
loop_
_entity_poly.entity_id
_entity_poly.type
_entity_poly.pdbx_seq_one_letter_code
_entity_poly.pdbx_strand_id
1 'polypeptide(L)'
;MTVDHIRTGQLGTASGSRPSGTLTDRIAAGEPYAISFGGQGAPWLPTLAELVVDADLEYRIGKYVDAAERLIAPVAGKLAIARPDGFHPLTWVRAHDAGDEVPTDIALADATLSVPGVLLAQLAAIDALAKQGLDTTAIPPTSVVGHSQGVLATEAIANDGAGVGAGVLLALAQLIGAAGTIVARRRGLAATSDGTPMMAIGNATPERVDAILADYRAGLGDRDLGTEPVVAIRNGRTAVIVAGAPRHLKALRARCEQIAAAEADRRKRKLTGGAPFTPKFDDLAVSLAFHHPSLAEAVEMVAQWADDCGIDRAMATRLASDVLVNHVDWVSIIDEVVAGGSRWILDFGPSDLATRLTSGLVRGRGVGLVPAALRVGQRNLFSPGGIPEVAAPWSQFDPILVELPDGRTVVETAFTRLTGRSPMLLAGMTPTTVDPAIVAAAANAGHWAELAGGGQVTEEIFAHNIATLTDLLEPGREAQFNALFLDPYLWKLQLGGKRIVQKARAQGAPLDGVIVSAGIPELDDAVALVDEFVEAGLRYVAFKPGTVEQIRAVVRIAAEVPNHPIIVQIEGGRAGGHHSWEDLDDLLLATYGELRARPNVVICVGGGIGTPERAAEYLTGVWSENLGYPKMPLDGILIGTAAMATKEATTAPEVKQLLVDTVGCDEWIGAGHATAGMASGRSQLGADIHEVDNAASRCGRLLDDVAGDADAVADRREEIIEALSHTAKPYFGDVAGMTYREWLERYATLAVGDGRSDQLPWADITWQTRFADMLQRTEARMAPADRGEVPTMFGAVSSTDDPHAALDVLISVYPAAEADILHPADVAFFFELCRTPGKPVNFVPVIDKDVRRWWRSDSLWQAHDARYSADEVCIIPGPVAVAGITRVDEPVGELLDRFEAQVTAELAAAGGQPIPVDGRKRAGVISGEGAVAAILEADDVEWAGRIVPNPATVIGDRGRWVVVDPDRAEHAPTGAVLERAGSGRFDLVVPVSGTTIRIPLHATEAITDGGNPLIGADDASSAMTAILTVAAGGSLADVEAGVSTTTFAWNPDSVADHAAVTGYTLPANLTPTTPIQPFGFAVPDTLVGACWPSVFSVIGAARTDAGEPVVEGLLDLVHLDHAIELTGQIPTTAADLVVTAALGGVYDAEVGRVIEVSVDIT
;
A
#
# COMPACT_ATOMS: atom_id res chain seq x y z
N MET A 1 -16.95 -20.04 -0.77
CA MET A 1 -15.52 -20.29 -1.03
C MET A 1 -14.79 -19.00 -0.77
N THR A 2 -14.27 -18.83 0.45
CA THR A 2 -13.50 -17.66 0.88
C THR A 2 -12.02 -17.92 0.66
N VAL A 3 -11.28 -16.84 0.38
CA VAL A 3 -9.86 -16.82 -0.04
C VAL A 3 -8.89 -17.37 1.03
N ASP A 4 -9.38 -17.71 2.22
CA ASP A 4 -8.61 -18.30 3.33
C ASP A 4 -8.07 -19.72 3.05
N HIS A 5 -8.45 -20.37 1.94
CA HIS A 5 -7.97 -21.72 1.57
C HIS A 5 -6.96 -21.73 0.41
N ILE A 6 -6.25 -20.64 0.16
CA ILE A 6 -5.01 -20.75 -0.63
C ILE A 6 -4.00 -21.49 0.24
N ARG A 7 -3.77 -22.77 -0.11
CA ARG A 7 -2.59 -23.51 0.28
C ARG A 7 -1.38 -22.59 0.10
N THR A 8 -0.73 -22.18 1.19
CA THR A 8 0.63 -21.59 1.21
C THR A 8 1.70 -22.60 0.79
N GLY A 9 1.32 -23.69 0.12
CA GLY A 9 2.23 -24.67 -0.43
C GLY A 9 2.84 -24.18 -1.73
N GLN A 10 3.71 -23.16 -1.65
CA GLN A 10 4.84 -22.86 -2.56
C GLN A 10 5.30 -21.40 -2.36
N LEU A 11 5.80 -21.05 -1.18
CA LEU A 11 6.75 -19.95 -1.04
C LEU A 11 8.00 -20.50 -0.35
N GLY A 12 9.16 -20.27 -0.96
CA GLY A 12 10.37 -21.03 -0.73
C GLY A 12 10.96 -20.86 0.66
N THR A 13 11.12 -21.99 1.36
CA THR A 13 12.32 -22.24 2.17
C THR A 13 12.98 -23.51 1.65
N ALA A 14 13.80 -23.38 0.61
CA ALA A 14 14.77 -24.40 0.26
C ALA A 14 15.96 -24.34 1.24
N SER A 15 15.75 -24.60 2.53
CA SER A 15 16.81 -24.88 3.53
C SER A 15 16.34 -25.19 4.96
N GLY A 16 15.05 -25.05 5.29
CA GLY A 16 14.54 -25.46 6.61
C GLY A 16 14.55 -26.99 6.74
N SER A 17 15.23 -27.51 7.76
CA SER A 17 15.14 -28.94 8.09
C SER A 17 13.67 -29.30 8.29
N ARG A 18 13.14 -30.28 7.54
CA ARG A 18 11.78 -30.78 7.76
C ARG A 18 11.68 -31.17 9.23
N PRO A 19 10.73 -30.61 10.01
CA PRO A 19 10.57 -31.00 11.40
C PRO A 19 10.35 -32.51 11.47
N SER A 20 11.23 -33.24 12.14
CA SER A 20 11.15 -34.69 12.25
C SER A 20 10.12 -35.16 13.30
N GLY A 21 9.63 -34.24 14.14
CA GLY A 21 8.65 -34.51 15.20
C GLY A 21 7.20 -34.22 14.80
N THR A 22 6.26 -34.77 15.57
CA THR A 22 4.82 -34.52 15.47
C THR A 22 4.41 -33.32 16.33
N LEU A 23 3.21 -32.77 16.12
CA LEU A 23 2.69 -31.72 17.01
C LEU A 23 2.46 -32.28 18.42
N THR A 24 2.04 -33.53 18.52
CA THR A 24 1.86 -34.21 19.82
C THR A 24 3.18 -34.30 20.60
N ASP A 25 4.32 -34.54 19.93
CA ASP A 25 5.64 -34.54 20.57
C ASP A 25 6.00 -33.15 21.13
N ARG A 26 5.67 -32.08 20.40
CA ARG A 26 5.89 -30.69 20.85
C ARG A 26 5.03 -30.35 22.06
N ILE A 27 3.77 -30.76 22.05
CA ILE A 27 2.84 -30.58 23.18
C ILE A 27 3.33 -31.39 24.39
N ALA A 28 3.75 -32.65 24.19
CA ALA A 28 4.32 -33.49 25.25
C ALA A 28 5.64 -32.93 25.82
N ALA A 29 6.41 -32.20 24.99
CA ALA A 29 7.62 -31.47 25.42
C ALA A 29 7.33 -30.16 26.16
N GLY A 30 6.06 -29.77 26.33
CA GLY A 30 5.63 -28.61 27.12
C GLY A 30 5.15 -27.41 26.31
N GLU A 31 4.90 -27.55 25.00
CA GLU A 31 4.25 -26.47 24.23
C GLU A 31 2.80 -26.26 24.70
N PRO A 32 2.42 -25.03 25.12
CA PRO A 32 1.11 -24.79 25.73
C PRO A 32 -0.01 -24.91 24.69
N TYR A 33 -1.04 -25.65 25.06
CA TYR A 33 -2.23 -25.85 24.25
C TYR A 33 -3.50 -25.71 25.09
N ALA A 34 -4.60 -25.37 24.43
CA ALA A 34 -5.94 -25.32 24.98
C ALA A 34 -6.86 -26.31 24.24
N ILE A 35 -7.93 -26.72 24.91
CA ILE A 35 -8.97 -27.56 24.32
C ILE A 35 -10.24 -26.73 24.20
N SER A 36 -10.89 -26.83 23.04
CA SER A 36 -12.20 -26.23 22.78
C SER A 36 -13.21 -27.32 22.42
N PHE A 37 -14.44 -27.16 22.91
CA PHE A 37 -15.56 -28.04 22.57
C PHE A 37 -16.65 -27.26 21.83
N GLY A 38 -16.98 -27.69 20.62
CA GLY A 38 -18.05 -27.11 19.81
C GLY A 38 -19.46 -27.35 20.39
N GLY A 39 -20.38 -26.41 20.15
CA GLY A 39 -21.75 -26.46 20.64
C GLY A 39 -22.75 -27.20 19.73
N GLN A 40 -24.01 -26.76 19.79
CA GLN A 40 -25.12 -27.25 18.96
C GLN A 40 -24.99 -26.85 17.48
N GLY A 41 -25.69 -27.58 16.60
CA GLY A 41 -25.83 -27.21 15.18
C GLY A 41 -24.83 -27.86 14.21
N ALA A 42 -23.95 -28.73 14.70
CA ALA A 42 -23.09 -29.57 13.86
C ALA A 42 -23.61 -31.02 13.78
N PRO A 43 -23.48 -31.71 12.62
CA PRO A 43 -23.83 -33.13 12.50
C PRO A 43 -22.96 -33.99 13.41
N TRP A 44 -23.55 -34.60 14.43
CA TRP A 44 -22.81 -35.36 15.46
C TRP A 44 -22.69 -36.86 15.17
N LEU A 45 -23.72 -37.46 14.54
CA LEU A 45 -23.76 -38.90 14.30
C LEU A 45 -22.63 -39.37 13.35
N PRO A 46 -22.33 -38.69 12.23
CA PRO A 46 -21.23 -39.09 11.36
C PRO A 46 -19.87 -39.01 12.06
N THR A 47 -19.60 -37.94 12.83
CA THR A 47 -18.34 -37.83 13.59
C THR A 47 -18.24 -38.90 14.67
N LEU A 48 -19.36 -39.21 15.37
CA LEU A 48 -19.37 -40.29 16.35
C LEU A 48 -19.07 -41.65 15.70
N ALA A 49 -19.70 -41.96 14.56
CA ALA A 49 -19.44 -43.20 13.81
C ALA A 49 -17.97 -43.28 13.35
N GLU A 50 -17.42 -42.17 12.87
CA GLU A 50 -16.03 -42.09 12.45
C GLU A 50 -15.02 -42.18 13.60
N LEU A 51 -15.39 -41.80 14.83
CA LEU A 51 -14.52 -41.95 16.00
C LEU A 51 -14.59 -43.38 16.56
N VAL A 52 -15.77 -44.02 16.53
CA VAL A 52 -16.02 -45.37 17.05
C VAL A 52 -15.61 -46.44 16.03
N VAL A 53 -14.35 -46.41 15.62
CA VAL A 53 -13.81 -47.30 14.55
C VAL A 53 -13.47 -48.70 15.05
N ASP A 54 -13.28 -48.88 16.37
CA ASP A 54 -12.84 -50.16 16.95
C ASP A 54 -13.69 -50.61 18.14
N ALA A 55 -13.68 -51.93 18.37
CA ALA A 55 -14.51 -52.59 19.36
C ALA A 55 -14.22 -52.16 20.81
N ASP A 56 -13.02 -51.67 21.11
CA ASP A 56 -12.67 -51.19 22.44
C ASP A 56 -13.29 -49.82 22.72
N LEU A 57 -13.24 -48.90 21.75
CA LEU A 57 -13.93 -47.61 21.86
C LEU A 57 -15.45 -47.80 21.89
N GLU A 58 -16.01 -48.65 21.01
CA GLU A 58 -17.43 -48.97 21.01
C GLU A 58 -17.90 -49.52 22.37
N TYR A 59 -17.10 -50.41 22.97
CA TYR A 59 -17.39 -50.97 24.29
C TYR A 59 -17.34 -49.92 25.41
N ARG A 60 -16.37 -48.99 25.39
CA ARG A 60 -16.30 -47.88 26.35
C ARG A 60 -17.49 -46.93 26.23
N ILE A 61 -17.79 -46.48 25.02
CA ILE A 61 -18.95 -45.62 24.76
C ILE A 61 -20.25 -46.31 25.15
N GLY A 62 -20.38 -47.61 24.88
CA GLY A 62 -21.51 -48.42 25.35
C GLY A 62 -21.69 -48.42 26.85
N LYS A 63 -20.61 -48.47 27.64
CA LYS A 63 -20.69 -48.34 29.10
C LYS A 63 -21.19 -46.98 29.55
N TYR A 64 -20.85 -45.90 28.84
CA TYR A 64 -21.35 -44.56 29.18
C TYR A 64 -22.85 -44.46 28.93
N VAL A 65 -23.32 -44.99 27.79
CA VAL A 65 -24.75 -45.06 27.46
C VAL A 65 -25.51 -45.90 28.49
N ASP A 66 -25.02 -47.11 28.79
CA ASP A 66 -25.62 -47.99 29.81
C ASP A 66 -25.67 -47.34 31.19
N ALA A 67 -24.60 -46.65 31.59
CA ALA A 67 -24.53 -45.96 32.88
C ALA A 67 -25.54 -44.80 32.92
N ALA A 68 -25.63 -44.01 31.84
CA ALA A 68 -26.58 -42.92 31.73
C ALA A 68 -28.03 -43.43 31.80
N GLU A 69 -28.36 -44.49 31.06
CA GLU A 69 -29.70 -45.11 31.07
C GLU A 69 -30.09 -45.61 32.47
N ARG A 70 -29.16 -46.24 33.20
CA ARG A 70 -29.41 -46.69 34.58
C ARG A 70 -29.65 -45.51 35.53
N LEU A 71 -28.90 -44.42 35.38
CA LEU A 71 -29.02 -43.23 36.22
C LEU A 71 -30.37 -42.52 36.01
N ILE A 72 -30.83 -42.39 34.76
CA ILE A 72 -32.08 -41.69 34.44
C ILE A 72 -33.34 -42.57 34.57
N ALA A 73 -33.19 -43.86 34.87
CA ALA A 73 -34.30 -44.80 35.02
C ALA A 73 -35.43 -44.30 35.96
N PRO A 74 -35.15 -43.65 37.11
CA PRO A 74 -36.19 -43.11 38.01
C PRO A 74 -37.12 -42.08 37.35
N VAL A 75 -36.62 -41.35 36.33
CA VAL A 75 -37.36 -40.30 35.62
C VAL A 75 -37.68 -40.66 34.18
N ALA A 76 -37.44 -41.90 33.74
CA ALA A 76 -37.66 -42.33 32.35
C ALA A 76 -39.09 -42.03 31.84
N GLY A 77 -40.11 -42.22 32.68
CA GLY A 77 -41.50 -41.89 32.35
C GLY A 77 -41.74 -40.39 32.14
N LYS A 78 -40.98 -39.51 32.80
CA LYS A 78 -41.01 -38.05 32.61
C LYS A 78 -40.31 -37.66 31.30
N LEU A 79 -39.20 -38.32 30.98
CA LEU A 79 -38.43 -38.09 29.75
C LEU A 79 -39.18 -38.54 28.48
N ALA A 80 -39.98 -39.61 28.58
CA ALA A 80 -40.78 -40.13 27.47
C ALA A 80 -41.80 -39.10 26.92
N ILE A 81 -42.16 -38.08 27.71
CA ILE A 81 -43.02 -36.97 27.29
C ILE A 81 -42.35 -36.14 26.18
N ALA A 82 -41.03 -35.95 26.29
CA ALA A 82 -40.25 -35.20 25.30
C ALA A 82 -39.77 -36.10 24.15
N ARG A 83 -39.41 -37.35 24.47
CA ARG A 83 -38.75 -38.29 23.56
C ARG A 83 -39.36 -39.70 23.65
N PRO A 84 -40.37 -40.04 22.83
CA PRO A 84 -41.03 -41.34 22.88
C PRO A 84 -40.17 -42.49 22.35
N ASP A 85 -39.32 -42.26 21.35
CA ASP A 85 -38.54 -43.31 20.65
C ASP A 85 -37.17 -43.62 21.28
N GLY A 86 -36.88 -43.05 22.46
CA GLY A 86 -35.61 -43.27 23.16
C GLY A 86 -34.38 -42.63 22.50
N PHE A 87 -33.19 -42.96 23.00
CA PHE A 87 -31.91 -42.50 22.46
C PHE A 87 -30.98 -43.70 22.35
N HIS A 88 -30.76 -44.15 21.12
CA HIS A 88 -30.05 -45.40 20.82
C HIS A 88 -28.84 -45.14 19.92
N PRO A 89 -27.85 -44.35 20.39
CA PRO A 89 -26.78 -43.82 19.55
C PRO A 89 -25.91 -44.92 18.91
N LEU A 90 -25.61 -45.99 19.64
CA LEU A 90 -24.80 -47.10 19.10
C LEU A 90 -25.54 -47.93 18.04
N THR A 91 -26.87 -48.04 18.15
CA THR A 91 -27.68 -48.65 17.09
C THR A 91 -27.62 -47.79 15.83
N TRP A 92 -27.71 -46.47 15.99
CA TRP A 92 -27.61 -45.54 14.86
C TRP A 92 -26.22 -45.50 14.24
N VAL A 93 -25.15 -45.61 15.03
CA VAL A 93 -23.76 -45.73 14.51
C VAL A 93 -23.63 -46.99 13.63
N ARG A 94 -24.07 -48.15 14.14
CA ARG A 94 -24.01 -49.41 13.36
C ARG A 94 -24.85 -49.34 12.08
N ALA A 95 -26.03 -48.73 12.15
CA ALA A 95 -26.89 -48.52 10.98
C ALA A 95 -26.23 -47.55 9.98
N HIS A 96 -25.62 -46.46 10.45
CA HIS A 96 -24.91 -45.50 9.61
C HIS A 96 -23.74 -46.15 8.86
N ASP A 97 -22.91 -46.94 9.55
CA ASP A 97 -21.77 -47.65 8.94
C ASP A 97 -22.21 -48.73 7.95
N ALA A 98 -23.37 -49.35 8.20
CA ALA A 98 -23.98 -50.33 7.30
C ALA A 98 -24.68 -49.68 6.08
N GLY A 99 -24.86 -48.36 6.08
CA GLY A 99 -25.68 -47.66 5.08
C GLY A 99 -27.18 -47.92 5.23
N ASP A 100 -27.62 -48.37 6.41
CA ASP A 100 -29.02 -48.60 6.76
C ASP A 100 -29.73 -47.29 7.15
N GLU A 101 -31.06 -47.36 7.34
CA GLU A 101 -31.88 -46.21 7.73
C GLU A 101 -31.54 -45.73 9.15
N VAL A 102 -31.18 -44.44 9.27
CA VAL A 102 -30.96 -43.71 10.52
C VAL A 102 -32.01 -42.60 10.67
N PRO A 103 -32.23 -42.06 11.89
CA PRO A 103 -33.12 -40.90 12.05
C PRO A 103 -32.72 -39.76 11.12
N THR A 104 -33.71 -39.07 10.56
CA THR A 104 -33.47 -37.91 9.66
C THR A 104 -32.68 -36.81 10.37
N ASP A 105 -31.98 -35.97 9.61
CA ASP A 105 -31.20 -34.84 10.16
C ASP A 105 -32.04 -33.91 11.05
N ILE A 106 -33.32 -33.69 10.70
CA ILE A 106 -34.25 -32.89 11.52
C ILE A 106 -34.47 -33.54 12.89
N ALA A 107 -34.63 -34.87 12.94
CA ALA A 107 -34.76 -35.60 14.18
C ALA A 107 -33.45 -35.59 14.98
N LEU A 108 -32.31 -35.78 14.32
CA LEU A 108 -30.99 -35.74 14.96
C LEU A 108 -30.61 -34.36 15.49
N ALA A 109 -31.22 -33.29 14.96
CA ALA A 109 -31.09 -31.90 15.42
C ALA A 109 -32.08 -31.52 16.55
N ASP A 110 -33.07 -32.36 16.86
CA ASP A 110 -33.95 -32.15 18.01
C ASP A 110 -33.13 -32.25 19.32
N ALA A 111 -33.35 -31.33 20.26
CA ALA A 111 -32.52 -31.19 21.46
C ALA A 111 -32.55 -32.45 22.33
N THR A 112 -33.59 -33.27 22.22
CA THR A 112 -33.68 -34.56 22.93
C THR A 112 -32.69 -35.62 22.40
N LEU A 113 -32.20 -35.46 21.16
CA LEU A 113 -31.20 -36.33 20.53
C LEU A 113 -29.84 -35.61 20.38
N SER A 114 -29.84 -34.34 19.98
CA SER A 114 -28.63 -33.60 19.66
C SER A 114 -27.79 -33.24 20.88
N VAL A 115 -28.42 -32.83 22.00
CA VAL A 115 -27.70 -32.48 23.25
C VAL A 115 -26.89 -33.67 23.77
N PRO A 116 -27.49 -34.84 24.00
CA PRO A 116 -26.72 -36.03 24.40
C PRO A 116 -25.83 -36.57 23.28
N GLY A 117 -26.24 -36.47 22.01
CA GLY A 117 -25.47 -36.98 20.86
C GLY A 117 -24.15 -36.25 20.63
N VAL A 118 -24.16 -34.91 20.67
CA VAL A 118 -22.95 -34.09 20.55
C VAL A 118 -22.01 -34.34 21.73
N LEU A 119 -22.52 -34.38 22.97
CA LEU A 119 -21.69 -34.70 24.13
C LEU A 119 -21.06 -36.09 23.98
N LEU A 120 -21.80 -37.09 23.50
CA LEU A 120 -21.28 -38.43 23.28
C LEU A 120 -20.15 -38.45 22.24
N ALA A 121 -20.27 -37.67 21.17
CA ALA A 121 -19.20 -37.49 20.17
C ALA A 121 -17.95 -36.85 20.79
N GLN A 122 -18.12 -35.84 21.64
CA GLN A 122 -17.01 -35.18 22.36
C GLN A 122 -16.30 -36.14 23.32
N LEU A 123 -17.07 -36.91 24.09
CA LEU A 123 -16.51 -37.94 24.98
C LEU A 123 -15.77 -39.03 24.19
N ALA A 124 -16.29 -39.43 23.03
CA ALA A 124 -15.60 -40.35 22.12
C ALA A 124 -14.31 -39.75 21.56
N ALA A 125 -14.28 -38.45 21.26
CA ALA A 125 -13.08 -37.77 20.80
C ALA A 125 -11.99 -37.75 21.89
N ILE A 126 -12.36 -37.48 23.15
CA ILE A 126 -11.44 -37.55 24.30
C ILE A 126 -10.81 -38.95 24.40
N ASP A 127 -11.64 -39.99 24.41
CA ASP A 127 -11.18 -41.39 24.55
C ASP A 127 -10.34 -41.86 23.34
N ALA A 128 -10.70 -41.42 22.13
CA ALA A 128 -9.97 -41.72 20.90
C ALA A 128 -8.59 -41.06 20.88
N LEU A 129 -8.51 -39.77 21.23
CA LEU A 129 -7.25 -39.02 21.27
C LEU A 129 -6.33 -39.52 22.38
N ALA A 130 -6.87 -39.89 23.54
CA ALA A 130 -6.10 -40.53 24.61
C ALA A 130 -5.49 -41.87 24.13
N LYS A 131 -6.26 -42.69 23.40
CA LYS A 131 -5.77 -43.94 22.80
C LYS A 131 -4.70 -43.72 21.74
N GLN A 132 -4.77 -42.61 21.01
CA GLN A 132 -3.82 -42.23 19.96
C GLN A 132 -2.54 -41.56 20.50
N GLY A 133 -2.49 -41.22 21.80
CA GLY A 133 -1.30 -40.71 22.48
C GLY A 133 -1.41 -39.30 23.05
N LEU A 134 -2.56 -38.65 22.93
CA LEU A 134 -2.86 -37.37 23.59
C LEU A 134 -3.77 -37.60 24.80
N ASP A 135 -3.20 -38.12 25.87
CA ASP A 135 -3.89 -38.30 27.15
C ASP A 135 -3.83 -36.99 27.96
N THR A 136 -4.98 -36.30 28.05
CA THR A 136 -5.12 -35.03 28.77
C THR A 136 -4.84 -35.12 30.27
N THR A 137 -4.85 -36.32 30.87
CA THR A 137 -4.47 -36.51 32.28
C THR A 137 -2.95 -36.55 32.46
N ALA A 138 -2.23 -37.07 31.46
CA ALA A 138 -0.78 -37.12 31.45
C ALA A 138 -0.16 -35.82 30.90
N ILE A 139 -0.85 -35.17 29.97
CA ILE A 139 -0.42 -33.94 29.30
C ILE A 139 -1.53 -32.90 29.48
N PRO A 140 -1.61 -32.22 30.65
CA PRO A 140 -2.73 -31.33 30.94
C PRO A 140 -2.74 -30.10 30.01
N PRO A 141 -3.92 -29.70 29.49
CA PRO A 141 -4.05 -28.46 28.75
C PRO A 141 -3.91 -27.25 29.68
N THR A 142 -3.54 -26.11 29.11
CA THR A 142 -3.49 -24.82 29.84
C THR A 142 -4.87 -24.28 30.16
N SER A 143 -5.86 -24.57 29.30
CA SER A 143 -7.26 -24.20 29.47
C SER A 143 -8.18 -25.15 28.71
N VAL A 144 -9.41 -25.29 29.20
CA VAL A 144 -10.46 -26.09 28.57
C VAL A 144 -11.72 -25.24 28.50
N VAL A 145 -12.20 -24.97 27.29
CA VAL A 145 -13.33 -24.07 27.04
C VAL A 145 -14.42 -24.75 26.23
N GLY A 146 -15.66 -24.35 26.47
CA GLY A 146 -16.84 -24.94 25.83
C GLY A 146 -17.72 -23.87 25.20
N HIS A 147 -18.09 -24.05 23.93
CA HIS A 147 -19.04 -23.18 23.25
C HIS A 147 -20.47 -23.69 23.47
N SER A 148 -21.36 -22.85 24.00
CA SER A 148 -22.75 -23.24 24.30
C SER A 148 -22.76 -24.54 25.13
N GLN A 149 -23.34 -25.62 24.62
CA GLN A 149 -23.36 -26.89 25.32
C GLN A 149 -22.02 -27.61 25.47
N GLY A 150 -20.97 -27.17 24.76
CA GLY A 150 -19.63 -27.73 24.89
C GLY A 150 -19.11 -27.66 26.34
N VAL A 151 -19.66 -26.77 27.17
CA VAL A 151 -19.41 -26.68 28.62
C VAL A 151 -19.70 -27.99 29.37
N LEU A 152 -20.57 -28.86 28.83
CA LEU A 152 -20.80 -30.18 29.42
C LEU A 152 -19.56 -31.08 29.31
N ALA A 153 -18.84 -30.98 28.19
CA ALA A 153 -17.64 -31.79 27.94
C ALA A 153 -16.40 -31.25 28.66
N THR A 154 -16.36 -29.96 29.01
CA THR A 154 -15.25 -29.41 29.80
C THR A 154 -15.13 -30.09 31.15
N GLU A 155 -16.24 -30.51 31.76
CA GLU A 155 -16.28 -31.23 33.04
C GLU A 155 -15.73 -32.67 32.96
N ALA A 156 -15.56 -33.22 31.75
CA ALA A 156 -14.90 -34.50 31.55
C ALA A 156 -13.37 -34.40 31.66
N ILE A 157 -12.81 -33.20 31.43
CA ILE A 157 -11.38 -32.91 31.50
C ILE A 157 -11.15 -32.02 32.74
N ALA A 158 -10.91 -32.65 33.89
CA ALA A 158 -10.59 -31.92 35.12
C ALA A 158 -9.14 -31.40 35.12
N ASN A 159 -8.94 -30.16 35.59
CA ASN A 159 -7.61 -29.59 35.80
C ASN A 159 -6.84 -30.23 36.98
N ASP A 160 -7.51 -31.01 37.83
CA ASP A 160 -7.04 -31.58 39.08
C ASP A 160 -7.23 -33.12 39.20
N GLY A 161 -7.56 -33.80 38.09
CA GLY A 161 -7.46 -35.26 37.98
C GLY A 161 -8.67 -36.08 38.45
N ALA A 162 -9.82 -35.45 38.75
CA ALA A 162 -11.07 -36.15 39.07
C ALA A 162 -12.26 -35.63 38.23
N GLY A 163 -12.19 -35.82 36.91
CA GLY A 163 -13.28 -35.47 35.99
C GLY A 163 -14.60 -36.16 36.34
N VAL A 164 -15.72 -35.51 36.00
CA VAL A 164 -17.05 -36.08 36.22
C VAL A 164 -17.21 -37.31 35.32
N GLY A 165 -17.77 -38.40 35.87
CA GLY A 165 -17.95 -39.63 35.11
C GLY A 165 -18.78 -39.41 33.84
N ALA A 166 -18.27 -39.85 32.68
CA ALA A 166 -18.89 -39.68 31.37
C ALA A 166 -20.38 -40.10 31.31
N GLY A 167 -20.76 -41.17 32.03
CA GLY A 167 -22.16 -41.59 32.14
C GLY A 167 -23.06 -40.61 32.89
N VAL A 168 -22.54 -39.88 33.89
CA VAL A 168 -23.27 -38.83 34.62
C VAL A 168 -23.48 -37.61 33.73
N LEU A 169 -22.44 -37.18 33.01
CA LEU A 169 -22.54 -36.06 32.05
C LEU A 169 -23.55 -36.38 30.94
N LEU A 170 -23.51 -37.60 30.40
CA LEU A 170 -24.48 -38.04 29.38
C LEU A 170 -25.91 -38.13 29.94
N ALA A 171 -26.09 -38.61 31.18
CA ALA A 171 -27.39 -38.58 31.84
C ALA A 171 -27.92 -37.15 31.95
N LEU A 172 -27.08 -36.21 32.42
CA LEU A 172 -27.44 -34.81 32.56
C LEU A 172 -27.79 -34.14 31.21
N ALA A 173 -27.03 -34.43 30.15
CA ALA A 173 -27.34 -33.96 28.80
C ALA A 173 -28.73 -34.42 28.32
N GLN A 174 -29.11 -35.66 28.63
CA GLN A 174 -30.46 -36.16 28.34
C GLN A 174 -31.55 -35.44 29.16
N LEU A 175 -31.29 -35.14 30.43
CA LEU A 175 -32.21 -34.36 31.27
C LEU A 175 -32.39 -32.93 30.71
N ILE A 176 -31.29 -32.26 30.35
CA ILE A 176 -31.27 -30.90 29.79
C ILE A 176 -32.06 -30.85 28.48
N GLY A 177 -31.76 -31.76 27.54
CA GLY A 177 -32.45 -31.80 26.24
C GLY A 177 -33.97 -32.02 26.38
N ALA A 178 -34.38 -32.92 27.28
CA ALA A 178 -35.80 -33.20 27.52
C ALA A 178 -36.53 -32.05 28.24
N ALA A 179 -35.96 -31.52 29.33
CA ALA A 179 -36.57 -30.42 30.08
C ALA A 179 -36.66 -29.15 29.23
N GLY A 180 -35.58 -28.83 28.51
CA GLY A 180 -35.53 -27.72 27.57
C GLY A 180 -36.63 -27.84 26.51
N THR A 181 -36.78 -29.01 25.89
CA THR A 181 -37.82 -29.24 24.88
C THR A 181 -39.24 -29.06 25.42
N ILE A 182 -39.53 -29.57 26.63
CA ILE A 182 -40.85 -29.42 27.27
C ILE A 182 -41.16 -27.94 27.53
N VAL A 183 -40.22 -27.23 28.16
CA VAL A 183 -40.43 -25.83 28.54
C VAL A 183 -40.46 -24.91 27.33
N ALA A 184 -39.57 -25.12 26.35
CA ALA A 184 -39.57 -24.35 25.10
C ALA A 184 -40.91 -24.45 24.37
N ARG A 185 -41.50 -25.66 24.28
CA ARG A 185 -42.84 -25.85 23.71
C ARG A 185 -43.94 -25.15 24.53
N ARG A 186 -43.86 -25.17 25.87
CA ARG A 186 -44.81 -24.43 26.75
C ARG A 186 -44.74 -22.92 26.57
N ARG A 187 -43.55 -22.38 26.27
CA ARG A 187 -43.29 -20.94 26.18
C ARG A 187 -43.33 -20.39 24.75
N GLY A 188 -43.45 -21.24 23.72
CA GLY A 188 -43.42 -20.82 22.32
C GLY A 188 -42.01 -20.50 21.79
N LEU A 189 -40.99 -21.11 22.40
CA LEU A 189 -39.57 -20.97 22.09
C LEU A 189 -38.99 -22.20 21.38
N ALA A 190 -39.86 -23.05 20.85
CA ALA A 190 -39.48 -24.20 20.01
C ALA A 190 -39.58 -23.83 18.53
N ALA A 191 -38.97 -24.63 17.67
CA ALA A 191 -39.16 -24.53 16.22
C ALA A 191 -40.65 -24.64 15.85
N THR A 192 -41.06 -23.84 14.87
CA THR A 192 -42.45 -23.80 14.36
C THR A 192 -42.45 -23.74 12.84
N SER A 193 -43.64 -23.68 12.22
CA SER A 193 -43.74 -23.40 10.77
C SER A 193 -43.17 -22.05 10.37
N ASP A 194 -43.01 -21.10 11.31
CA ASP A 194 -42.44 -19.79 11.05
C ASP A 194 -40.90 -19.81 10.99
N GLY A 195 -40.25 -20.90 11.40
CA GLY A 195 -38.81 -21.07 11.34
C GLY A 195 -38.21 -21.66 12.62
N THR A 196 -36.88 -21.56 12.73
CA THR A 196 -36.11 -22.00 13.90
C THR A 196 -36.07 -20.89 14.96
N PRO A 197 -35.87 -21.24 16.24
CA PRO A 197 -35.91 -20.29 17.36
C PRO A 197 -34.56 -19.62 17.64
N MET A 198 -33.56 -19.80 16.78
CA MET A 198 -32.28 -19.10 16.85
C MET A 198 -31.79 -18.73 15.46
N MET A 199 -31.30 -17.49 15.31
CA MET A 199 -30.81 -16.93 14.05
C MET A 199 -29.46 -16.25 14.27
N ALA A 200 -28.48 -16.57 13.44
CA ALA A 200 -27.21 -15.87 13.40
C ALA A 200 -27.36 -14.57 12.60
N ILE A 201 -26.77 -13.49 13.11
CA ILE A 201 -26.65 -12.19 12.46
C ILE A 201 -25.14 -11.90 12.31
N GLY A 202 -24.65 -12.00 11.08
CA GLY A 202 -23.28 -11.61 10.71
C GLY A 202 -23.24 -10.21 10.11
N ASN A 203 -22.03 -9.65 9.96
CA ASN A 203 -21.78 -8.29 9.46
C ASN A 203 -22.46 -7.18 10.30
N ALA A 204 -22.59 -7.39 11.61
CA ALA A 204 -23.20 -6.44 12.52
C ALA A 204 -22.48 -6.47 13.88
N THR A 205 -22.11 -5.30 14.41
CA THR A 205 -21.54 -5.22 15.76
C THR A 205 -22.61 -5.56 16.81
N PRO A 206 -22.25 -6.22 17.93
CA PRO A 206 -23.17 -6.52 19.02
C PRO A 206 -23.95 -5.28 19.50
N GLU A 207 -23.27 -4.16 19.64
CA GLU A 207 -23.85 -2.89 20.11
C GLU A 207 -24.93 -2.37 19.14
N ARG A 208 -24.71 -2.54 17.82
CA ARG A 208 -25.70 -2.18 16.80
C ARG A 208 -26.92 -3.10 16.87
N VAL A 209 -26.71 -4.40 17.06
CA VAL A 209 -27.81 -5.36 17.21
C VAL A 209 -28.61 -5.07 18.49
N ASP A 210 -27.94 -4.79 19.60
CA ASP A 210 -28.59 -4.44 20.87
C ASP A 210 -29.46 -3.18 20.75
N ALA A 211 -28.99 -2.15 20.03
CA ALA A 211 -29.78 -0.94 19.78
C ALA A 211 -31.06 -1.25 18.96
N ILE A 212 -30.96 -2.11 17.94
CA ILE A 212 -32.11 -2.52 17.13
C ILE A 212 -33.08 -3.38 17.97
N LEU A 213 -32.56 -4.28 18.80
CA LEU A 213 -33.35 -5.10 19.71
C LEU A 213 -34.10 -4.27 20.75
N ALA A 214 -33.45 -3.24 21.31
CA ALA A 214 -34.06 -2.32 22.26
C ALA A 214 -35.24 -1.55 21.63
N ASP A 215 -35.06 -1.01 20.41
CA ASP A 215 -36.11 -0.36 19.63
C ASP A 215 -37.27 -1.32 19.33
N TYR A 216 -36.94 -2.53 18.87
CA TYR A 216 -37.93 -3.57 18.60
C TYR A 216 -38.73 -3.96 19.85
N ARG A 217 -38.05 -4.16 20.98
CA ARG A 217 -38.66 -4.54 22.28
C ARG A 217 -39.58 -3.44 22.81
N ALA A 218 -39.22 -2.17 22.64
CA ALA A 218 -40.06 -1.04 23.05
C ALA A 218 -41.42 -0.99 22.30
N GLY A 219 -41.49 -1.58 21.10
CA GLY A 219 -42.72 -1.71 20.33
C GLY A 219 -43.59 -2.93 20.68
N LEU A 220 -43.14 -3.83 21.56
CA LEU A 220 -43.88 -5.05 21.92
C LEU A 220 -44.88 -4.81 23.07
N GLY A 221 -46.00 -5.55 23.04
CA GLY A 221 -46.95 -5.57 24.16
C GLY A 221 -46.55 -6.58 25.25
N ASP A 222 -47.11 -6.44 26.46
CA ASP A 222 -46.77 -7.25 27.65
C ASP A 222 -46.81 -8.77 27.44
N ARG A 223 -47.66 -9.26 26.53
CA ARG A 223 -47.80 -10.70 26.22
C ARG A 223 -46.61 -11.27 25.46
N ASP A 224 -45.81 -10.43 24.83
CA ASP A 224 -44.69 -10.82 23.97
C ASP A 224 -43.32 -10.70 24.66
N LEU A 225 -43.23 -9.96 25.79
CA LEU A 225 -42.02 -9.69 26.59
C LEU A 225 -41.41 -10.89 27.33
N GLY A 226 -41.85 -12.12 27.03
CA GLY A 226 -41.20 -13.35 27.50
C GLY A 226 -40.73 -14.25 26.37
N THR A 227 -40.88 -13.82 25.11
CA THR A 227 -40.51 -14.59 23.91
C THR A 227 -39.79 -13.74 22.87
N GLU A 228 -39.44 -12.51 23.25
CA GLU A 228 -38.74 -11.55 22.42
C GLU A 228 -37.33 -12.06 22.06
N PRO A 229 -36.75 -11.58 20.95
CA PRO A 229 -35.38 -11.90 20.61
C PRO A 229 -34.41 -11.29 21.63
N VAL A 230 -33.45 -12.10 22.10
CA VAL A 230 -32.33 -11.66 22.94
C VAL A 230 -31.02 -12.10 22.29
N VAL A 231 -29.94 -11.36 22.50
CA VAL A 231 -28.59 -11.84 22.15
C VAL A 231 -28.26 -13.02 23.07
N ALA A 232 -28.15 -14.20 22.46
CA ALA A 232 -27.87 -15.46 23.14
C ALA A 232 -26.37 -15.75 23.17
N ILE A 233 -25.69 -15.50 22.05
CA ILE A 233 -24.28 -15.81 21.88
C ILE A 233 -23.59 -14.70 21.10
N ARG A 234 -22.45 -14.22 21.59
CA ARG A 234 -21.51 -13.42 20.81
C ARG A 234 -20.42 -14.34 20.26
N ASN A 235 -20.55 -14.72 18.99
CA ASN A 235 -19.60 -15.61 18.32
C ASN A 235 -18.36 -14.88 17.79
N GLY A 236 -18.50 -13.58 17.53
CA GLY A 236 -17.45 -12.76 16.99
C GLY A 236 -17.67 -11.29 17.23
N ARG A 237 -16.72 -10.48 16.77
CA ARG A 237 -16.77 -9.02 16.86
C ARG A 237 -17.88 -8.40 16.00
N THR A 238 -18.27 -9.08 14.93
CA THR A 238 -19.36 -8.68 14.03
C THR A 238 -20.34 -9.82 13.74
N ALA A 239 -20.42 -10.80 14.65
CA ALA A 239 -21.26 -11.98 14.51
C ALA A 239 -21.90 -12.36 15.84
N VAL A 240 -23.22 -12.27 15.91
CA VAL A 240 -24.02 -12.63 17.09
C VAL A 240 -25.11 -13.64 16.73
N ILE A 241 -25.60 -14.38 17.72
CA ILE A 241 -26.77 -15.24 17.58
C ILE A 241 -27.85 -14.67 18.49
N VAL A 242 -29.04 -14.50 17.92
CA VAL A 242 -30.24 -14.12 18.65
C VAL A 242 -31.13 -15.33 18.85
N ALA A 243 -31.72 -15.45 20.04
CA ALA A 243 -32.67 -16.51 20.40
C ALA A 243 -34.02 -15.89 20.77
N GLY A 244 -35.13 -16.52 20.38
CA GLY A 244 -36.47 -16.02 20.66
C GLY A 244 -37.55 -16.82 19.92
N ALA A 245 -38.80 -16.37 19.96
CA ALA A 245 -39.85 -17.04 19.18
C ALA A 245 -39.59 -16.85 17.67
N PRO A 246 -39.77 -17.90 16.83
CA PRO A 246 -39.53 -17.81 15.38
C PRO A 246 -40.25 -16.63 14.69
N ARG A 247 -41.49 -16.34 15.09
CA ARG A 247 -42.27 -15.19 14.59
C ARG A 247 -41.59 -13.84 14.85
N HIS A 248 -40.90 -13.68 15.99
CA HIS A 248 -40.22 -12.44 16.35
C HIS A 248 -38.86 -12.34 15.65
N LEU A 249 -38.15 -13.45 15.47
CA LEU A 249 -36.92 -13.48 14.69
C LEU A 249 -37.17 -13.07 13.23
N LYS A 250 -38.28 -13.55 12.63
CA LYS A 250 -38.72 -13.13 11.30
C LYS A 250 -39.03 -11.63 11.23
N ALA A 251 -39.68 -11.07 12.24
CA ALA A 251 -39.98 -9.64 12.29
C ALA A 251 -38.73 -8.78 12.51
N LEU A 252 -37.81 -9.23 13.37
CA LEU A 252 -36.50 -8.60 13.57
C LEU A 252 -35.69 -8.58 12.28
N ARG A 253 -35.63 -9.70 11.55
CA ARG A 253 -34.99 -9.78 10.22
C ARG A 253 -35.55 -8.71 9.27
N ALA A 254 -36.87 -8.61 9.17
CA ALA A 254 -37.52 -7.61 8.33
C ALA A 254 -37.19 -6.16 8.76
N ARG A 255 -37.10 -5.90 10.07
CA ARG A 255 -36.68 -4.59 10.61
C ARG A 255 -35.24 -4.25 10.21
N CYS A 256 -34.32 -5.21 10.34
CA CYS A 256 -32.93 -5.02 9.92
C CYS A 256 -32.82 -4.80 8.41
N GLU A 257 -33.58 -5.53 7.59
CA GLU A 257 -33.62 -5.35 6.13
C GLU A 257 -34.13 -3.95 5.73
N GLN A 258 -35.11 -3.40 6.46
CA GLN A 258 -35.59 -2.02 6.25
C GLN A 258 -34.51 -0.98 6.57
N ILE A 259 -33.79 -1.16 7.67
CA ILE A 259 -32.67 -0.27 8.06
C ILE A 259 -31.57 -0.35 6.99
N ALA A 260 -31.17 -1.56 6.60
CA ALA A 260 -30.17 -1.80 5.57
C ALA A 260 -30.55 -1.14 4.23
N ALA A 261 -31.80 -1.26 3.80
CA ALA A 261 -32.29 -0.62 2.58
C ALA A 261 -32.25 0.91 2.66
N ALA A 262 -32.61 1.50 3.80
CA ALA A 262 -32.57 2.95 4.00
C ALA A 262 -31.14 3.50 4.00
N GLU A 263 -30.21 2.81 4.66
CA GLU A 263 -28.79 3.19 4.67
C GLU A 263 -28.13 2.99 3.30
N ALA A 264 -28.41 1.88 2.62
CA ALA A 264 -27.92 1.63 1.26
C ALA A 264 -28.40 2.71 0.28
N ASP A 265 -29.65 3.18 0.42
CA ASP A 265 -30.17 4.29 -0.38
C ASP A 265 -29.49 5.63 -0.07
N ARG A 266 -29.20 5.93 1.21
CA ARG A 266 -28.40 7.11 1.60
C ARG A 266 -26.98 7.05 1.04
N ARG A 267 -26.33 5.89 1.11
CA ARG A 267 -24.98 5.65 0.55
C ARG A 267 -24.98 5.78 -0.98
N LYS A 268 -25.99 5.24 -1.66
CA LYS A 268 -26.18 5.37 -3.12
C LYS A 268 -26.37 6.84 -3.55
N ARG A 269 -27.09 7.62 -2.72
CA ARG A 269 -27.25 9.07 -2.90
C ARG A 269 -26.03 9.88 -2.46
N LYS A 270 -24.93 9.22 -2.04
CA LYS A 270 -23.68 9.85 -1.58
C LYS A 270 -23.89 10.85 -0.44
N LEU A 271 -24.78 10.51 0.51
CA LEU A 271 -25.06 11.34 1.69
C LEU A 271 -24.28 10.92 2.94
N THR A 272 -23.74 9.71 2.93
CA THR A 272 -22.94 9.13 4.02
C THR A 272 -21.84 8.29 3.39
N GLY A 273 -20.63 8.31 3.96
CA GLY A 273 -19.55 7.36 3.62
C GLY A 273 -19.52 6.16 4.56
N GLY A 274 -18.50 5.33 4.41
CA GLY A 274 -18.34 4.06 5.13
C GLY A 274 -19.23 2.94 4.58
N ALA A 275 -19.08 1.75 5.19
CA ALA A 275 -19.89 0.60 4.83
C ALA A 275 -21.34 0.75 5.37
N PRO A 276 -22.38 0.64 4.51
CA PRO A 276 -23.76 0.63 5.00
C PRO A 276 -24.03 -0.65 5.81
N PHE A 277 -25.01 -0.60 6.73
CA PHE A 277 -25.46 -1.77 7.46
C PHE A 277 -25.96 -2.86 6.49
N THR A 278 -25.22 -3.96 6.40
CA THR A 278 -25.45 -5.07 5.46
C THR A 278 -25.44 -6.41 6.17
N PRO A 279 -26.40 -6.65 7.08
CA PRO A 279 -26.43 -7.85 7.91
C PRO A 279 -26.65 -9.10 7.05
N LYS A 280 -26.03 -10.20 7.46
CA LYS A 280 -26.27 -11.54 6.91
C LYS A 280 -26.98 -12.39 7.93
N PHE A 281 -27.97 -13.17 7.49
CA PHE A 281 -28.83 -13.93 8.37
C PHE A 281 -28.84 -15.41 8.02
N ASP A 282 -28.46 -16.24 8.97
CA ASP A 282 -28.49 -17.70 8.84
C ASP A 282 -29.34 -18.30 9.97
N ASP A 283 -30.36 -19.06 9.62
CA ASP A 283 -31.19 -19.75 10.60
C ASP A 283 -30.44 -21.00 11.11
N LEU A 284 -30.35 -21.17 12.43
CA LEU A 284 -29.62 -22.28 13.02
C LEU A 284 -30.50 -23.53 13.07
N ALA A 285 -29.93 -24.69 12.71
CA ALA A 285 -30.59 -25.99 12.77
C ALA A 285 -30.70 -26.50 14.21
N VAL A 286 -31.50 -25.80 15.02
CA VAL A 286 -31.79 -26.11 16.42
C VAL A 286 -33.29 -26.11 16.67
N SER A 287 -33.72 -26.91 17.64
CA SER A 287 -35.15 -27.14 17.92
C SER A 287 -35.74 -26.24 19.01
N LEU A 288 -34.90 -25.54 19.80
CA LEU A 288 -35.32 -24.63 20.87
C LEU A 288 -34.37 -23.42 21.01
N ALA A 289 -34.87 -22.33 21.60
CA ALA A 289 -34.13 -21.09 21.85
C ALA A 289 -33.14 -21.25 23.03
N PHE A 290 -31.95 -21.81 22.79
CA PHE A 290 -30.92 -21.90 23.84
C PHE A 290 -30.48 -20.51 24.32
N HIS A 291 -29.95 -20.44 25.54
CA HIS A 291 -29.48 -19.20 26.19
C HIS A 291 -30.57 -18.11 26.28
N HIS A 292 -31.82 -18.52 26.54
CA HIS A 292 -32.95 -17.60 26.65
C HIS A 292 -33.47 -17.53 28.10
N PRO A 293 -33.63 -16.34 28.71
CA PRO A 293 -34.06 -16.18 30.10
C PRO A 293 -35.33 -16.96 30.49
N SER A 294 -36.31 -17.00 29.57
CA SER A 294 -37.57 -17.73 29.77
C SER A 294 -37.45 -19.26 29.86
N LEU A 295 -36.26 -19.84 29.67
CA LEU A 295 -35.99 -21.26 29.93
C LEU A 295 -35.53 -21.56 31.37
N ALA A 296 -35.52 -20.58 32.29
CA ALA A 296 -35.20 -20.81 33.70
C ALA A 296 -36.05 -21.91 34.37
N GLU A 297 -37.32 -22.08 33.97
CA GLU A 297 -38.17 -23.19 34.45
C GLU A 297 -37.61 -24.57 34.06
N ALA A 298 -36.91 -24.67 32.93
CA ALA A 298 -36.27 -25.91 32.51
C ALA A 298 -35.08 -26.26 33.41
N VAL A 299 -34.32 -25.26 33.86
CA VAL A 299 -33.21 -25.46 34.81
C VAL A 299 -33.72 -26.06 36.12
N GLU A 300 -34.80 -25.50 36.68
CA GLU A 300 -35.43 -26.05 37.90
C GLU A 300 -35.96 -27.48 37.69
N MET A 301 -36.50 -27.76 36.50
CA MET A 301 -36.94 -29.10 36.13
C MET A 301 -35.77 -30.09 36.05
N VAL A 302 -34.64 -29.69 35.47
CA VAL A 302 -33.40 -30.48 35.44
C VAL A 302 -32.88 -30.71 36.87
N ALA A 303 -32.88 -29.70 37.73
CA ALA A 303 -32.44 -29.82 39.11
C ALA A 303 -33.28 -30.86 39.88
N GLN A 304 -34.60 -30.82 39.73
CA GLN A 304 -35.49 -31.80 40.35
C GLN A 304 -35.29 -33.21 39.80
N TRP A 305 -35.08 -33.36 38.49
CA TRP A 305 -34.82 -34.68 37.89
C TRP A 305 -33.44 -35.21 38.27
N ALA A 306 -32.44 -34.34 38.43
CA ALA A 306 -31.12 -34.72 38.91
C ALA A 306 -31.19 -35.28 40.34
N ASP A 307 -31.95 -34.63 41.24
CA ASP A 307 -32.21 -35.13 42.61
C ASP A 307 -32.85 -36.53 42.59
N ASP A 308 -33.89 -36.71 41.77
CA ASP A 308 -34.58 -37.99 41.62
C ASP A 308 -33.66 -39.11 41.10
N CYS A 309 -32.60 -38.76 40.36
CA CYS A 309 -31.60 -39.65 39.78
C CYS A 309 -30.34 -39.82 40.63
N GLY A 310 -30.22 -39.10 41.75
CA GLY A 310 -29.02 -39.10 42.59
C GLY A 310 -27.80 -38.43 41.94
N ILE A 311 -28.02 -37.50 41.01
CA ILE A 311 -26.99 -36.65 40.39
C ILE A 311 -26.86 -35.36 41.23
N ASP A 312 -25.65 -34.83 41.37
CA ASP A 312 -25.41 -33.59 42.12
C ASP A 312 -26.25 -32.43 41.56
N ARG A 313 -27.14 -31.89 42.41
CA ARG A 313 -28.08 -30.83 42.04
C ARG A 313 -27.38 -29.53 41.65
N ALA A 314 -26.30 -29.16 42.34
CA ALA A 314 -25.62 -27.89 42.11
C ALA A 314 -24.93 -27.90 40.74
N MET A 315 -24.24 -28.99 40.41
CA MET A 315 -23.65 -29.24 39.10
C MET A 315 -24.72 -29.27 38.01
N ALA A 316 -25.82 -30.01 38.22
CA ALA A 316 -26.92 -30.08 37.26
C ALA A 316 -27.55 -28.70 36.99
N THR A 317 -27.75 -27.90 38.03
CA THR A 317 -28.31 -26.54 37.94
C THR A 317 -27.37 -25.60 37.19
N ARG A 318 -26.07 -25.61 37.50
CA ARG A 318 -25.05 -24.78 36.83
C ARG A 318 -25.00 -25.09 35.34
N LEU A 319 -24.77 -26.36 34.99
CA LEU A 319 -24.62 -26.77 33.59
C LEU A 319 -25.92 -26.59 32.79
N ALA A 320 -27.08 -26.84 33.39
CA ALA A 320 -28.35 -26.54 32.73
C ALA A 320 -28.55 -25.04 32.50
N SER A 321 -28.11 -24.19 33.44
CA SER A 321 -28.16 -22.73 33.28
C SER A 321 -27.22 -22.27 32.16
N ASP A 322 -26.00 -22.79 32.11
CA ASP A 322 -24.99 -22.44 31.09
C ASP A 322 -25.45 -22.82 29.68
N VAL A 323 -26.20 -23.92 29.54
CA VAL A 323 -26.75 -24.39 28.25
C VAL A 323 -28.03 -23.65 27.87
N LEU A 324 -28.98 -23.47 28.82
CA LEU A 324 -30.34 -23.06 28.49
C LEU A 324 -30.61 -21.57 28.70
N VAL A 325 -29.87 -20.88 29.57
CA VAL A 325 -30.22 -19.54 30.06
C VAL A 325 -29.09 -18.53 29.90
N ASN A 326 -27.88 -18.83 30.38
CA ASN A 326 -26.79 -17.87 30.44
C ASN A 326 -26.27 -17.53 29.04
N HIS A 327 -25.95 -16.26 28.82
CA HIS A 327 -25.33 -15.76 27.59
C HIS A 327 -23.90 -16.31 27.43
N VAL A 328 -23.48 -16.56 26.19
CA VAL A 328 -22.11 -17.00 25.85
C VAL A 328 -21.36 -15.90 25.12
N ASP A 329 -20.32 -15.33 25.73
CA ASP A 329 -19.35 -14.47 25.04
C ASP A 329 -18.14 -15.28 24.59
N TRP A 330 -18.18 -15.81 23.38
CA TRP A 330 -17.09 -16.63 22.84
C TRP A 330 -15.83 -15.79 22.56
N VAL A 331 -15.99 -14.49 22.27
CA VAL A 331 -14.86 -13.58 22.01
C VAL A 331 -14.02 -13.44 23.26
N SER A 332 -14.64 -13.10 24.39
CA SER A 332 -13.93 -12.97 25.67
C SER A 332 -13.29 -14.28 26.12
N ILE A 333 -13.98 -15.41 25.96
CA ILE A 333 -13.44 -16.74 26.30
C ILE A 333 -12.16 -17.02 25.49
N ILE A 334 -12.15 -16.77 24.19
CA ILE A 334 -10.96 -17.00 23.36
C ILE A 334 -9.86 -15.98 23.66
N ASP A 335 -10.20 -14.71 23.90
CA ASP A 335 -9.21 -13.71 24.29
C ASP A 335 -8.49 -14.10 25.60
N GLU A 336 -9.20 -14.69 26.57
CA GLU A 336 -8.62 -15.27 27.79
C GLU A 336 -7.70 -16.47 27.50
N VAL A 337 -8.10 -17.38 26.61
CA VAL A 337 -7.27 -18.53 26.19
C VAL A 337 -5.95 -18.08 25.57
N VAL A 338 -6.00 -17.04 24.72
CA VAL A 338 -4.82 -16.46 24.07
C VAL A 338 -3.96 -15.72 25.10
N ALA A 339 -4.56 -14.93 25.99
CA ALA A 339 -3.85 -14.23 27.08
C ALA A 339 -3.18 -15.22 28.05
N GLY A 340 -3.74 -16.42 28.23
CA GLY A 340 -3.15 -17.53 28.97
C GLY A 340 -1.91 -18.15 28.33
N GLY A 341 -1.49 -17.71 27.14
CA GLY A 341 -0.26 -18.15 26.47
C GLY A 341 -0.39 -19.41 25.61
N SER A 342 -1.61 -19.84 25.30
CA SER A 342 -1.87 -21.01 24.45
C SER A 342 -1.34 -20.78 23.03
N ARG A 343 -0.50 -21.67 22.52
CA ARG A 343 -0.01 -21.64 21.12
C ARG A 343 -0.88 -22.46 20.17
N TRP A 344 -1.64 -23.40 20.71
CA TRP A 344 -2.55 -24.26 19.96
C TRP A 344 -3.91 -24.33 20.64
N ILE A 345 -4.98 -24.35 19.85
CA ILE A 345 -6.33 -24.69 20.32
C ILE A 345 -6.80 -25.94 19.55
N LEU A 346 -7.07 -27.00 20.29
CA LEU A 346 -7.54 -28.27 19.75
C LEU A 346 -9.06 -28.36 19.91
N ASP A 347 -9.77 -28.53 18.80
CA ASP A 347 -11.23 -28.70 18.80
C ASP A 347 -11.59 -30.18 18.90
N PHE A 348 -12.17 -30.56 20.04
CA PHE A 348 -12.64 -31.91 20.35
C PHE A 348 -14.14 -32.06 20.07
N GLY A 349 -14.78 -31.02 19.51
CA GLY A 349 -16.17 -31.04 19.09
C GLY A 349 -16.43 -31.90 17.85
N PRO A 350 -17.70 -32.27 17.59
CA PRO A 350 -18.05 -32.87 16.32
C PRO A 350 -17.82 -31.89 15.16
N SER A 351 -17.39 -32.41 14.01
CA SER A 351 -17.01 -31.60 12.85
C SER A 351 -15.84 -30.63 13.16
N ASP A 352 -15.94 -29.37 12.71
CA ASP A 352 -14.93 -28.31 12.86
C ASP A 352 -15.55 -27.00 13.38
N LEU A 353 -16.68 -27.08 14.10
CA LEU A 353 -17.48 -25.90 14.45
C LEU A 353 -16.69 -24.91 15.32
N ALA A 354 -16.07 -25.35 16.41
CA ALA A 354 -15.33 -24.43 17.28
C ALA A 354 -14.10 -23.87 16.57
N THR A 355 -13.44 -24.68 15.73
CA THR A 355 -12.35 -24.23 14.86
C THR A 355 -12.78 -23.09 13.94
N ARG A 356 -13.90 -23.23 13.22
CA ARG A 356 -14.40 -22.20 12.30
C ARG A 356 -14.77 -20.91 13.03
N LEU A 357 -15.45 -21.01 14.17
CA LEU A 357 -15.84 -19.85 14.99
C LEU A 357 -14.61 -19.11 15.55
N THR A 358 -13.57 -19.86 15.92
CA THR A 358 -12.36 -19.31 16.57
C THR A 358 -11.37 -18.74 15.56
N SER A 359 -11.38 -19.19 14.31
CA SER A 359 -10.42 -18.79 13.26
C SER A 359 -10.25 -17.27 13.11
N GLY A 360 -11.35 -16.51 13.08
CA GLY A 360 -11.31 -15.05 12.98
C GLY A 360 -10.86 -14.34 14.26
N LEU A 361 -10.99 -15.00 15.42
CA LEU A 361 -10.67 -14.42 16.74
C LEU A 361 -9.17 -14.50 17.05
N VAL A 362 -8.52 -15.57 16.61
CA VAL A 362 -7.08 -15.80 16.82
C VAL A 362 -6.20 -15.33 15.66
N ARG A 363 -6.81 -14.81 14.60
CA ARG A 363 -6.09 -14.27 13.44
C ARG A 363 -5.10 -13.18 13.90
N GLY A 364 -3.85 -13.33 13.50
CA GLY A 364 -2.79 -12.39 13.88
C GLY A 364 -2.24 -12.54 15.30
N ARG A 365 -2.61 -13.59 16.03
CA ARG A 365 -2.18 -13.82 17.43
C ARG A 365 -1.13 -14.92 17.57
N GLY A 366 -0.69 -15.54 16.46
CA GLY A 366 0.30 -16.61 16.51
C GLY A 366 -0.22 -17.93 17.10
N VAL A 367 -1.53 -18.17 17.03
CA VAL A 367 -2.19 -19.37 17.60
C VAL A 367 -2.68 -20.29 16.48
N GLY A 368 -2.26 -21.55 16.52
CA GLY A 368 -2.69 -22.58 15.60
C GLY A 368 -4.00 -23.25 16.02
N LEU A 369 -4.81 -23.66 15.05
CA LEU A 369 -6.08 -24.37 15.29
C LEU A 369 -6.04 -25.77 14.68
N VAL A 370 -6.55 -26.77 15.40
CA VAL A 370 -6.63 -28.14 14.91
C VAL A 370 -7.97 -28.79 15.24
N PRO A 371 -8.78 -29.21 14.25
CA PRO A 371 -10.00 -30.00 14.47
C PRO A 371 -9.66 -31.45 14.76
N ALA A 372 -9.31 -31.75 16.01
CA ALA A 372 -8.72 -33.01 16.46
C ALA A 372 -9.66 -34.22 16.28
N ALA A 373 -10.98 -34.00 16.25
CA ALA A 373 -11.97 -35.05 16.01
C ALA A 373 -12.04 -35.51 14.54
N LEU A 374 -11.43 -34.79 13.59
CA LEU A 374 -11.44 -35.12 12.16
C LEU A 374 -10.15 -35.79 11.71
N ARG A 375 -10.20 -36.64 10.68
CA ARG A 375 -9.00 -37.28 10.08
C ARG A 375 -7.91 -36.28 9.69
N VAL A 376 -8.29 -35.12 9.16
CA VAL A 376 -7.32 -34.08 8.79
C VAL A 376 -6.60 -33.54 10.02
N GLY A 377 -7.33 -33.26 11.12
CA GLY A 377 -6.72 -32.82 12.37
C GLY A 377 -5.89 -33.90 13.04
N GLN A 378 -6.32 -35.16 13.01
CA GLN A 378 -5.52 -36.30 13.49
C GLN A 378 -4.21 -36.43 12.70
N ARG A 379 -4.24 -36.28 11.37
CA ARG A 379 -3.03 -36.23 10.55
C ARG A 379 -2.12 -35.09 10.99
N ASN A 380 -2.69 -33.91 11.25
CA ASN A 380 -1.93 -32.74 11.70
C ASN A 380 -1.27 -32.95 13.08
N LEU A 381 -1.92 -33.70 13.98
CA LEU A 381 -1.41 -34.00 15.32
C LEU A 381 -0.32 -35.06 15.33
N PHE A 382 -0.52 -36.15 14.59
CA PHE A 382 0.24 -37.39 14.75
C PHE A 382 1.19 -37.71 13.59
N SER A 383 1.13 -36.98 12.46
CA SER A 383 2.03 -37.23 11.33
C SER A 383 3.23 -36.27 11.35
N PRO A 384 4.47 -36.77 11.21
CA PRO A 384 5.64 -35.91 11.00
C PRO A 384 5.45 -35.02 9.76
N GLY A 385 5.74 -33.73 9.89
CA GLY A 385 5.48 -32.73 8.83
C GLY A 385 4.00 -32.41 8.58
N GLY A 386 3.08 -32.93 9.41
CA GLY A 386 1.65 -32.63 9.35
C GLY A 386 1.24 -31.35 10.10
N ILE A 387 2.16 -30.74 10.86
CA ILE A 387 1.90 -29.55 11.67
C ILE A 387 1.45 -28.40 10.76
N PRO A 388 0.27 -27.78 11.02
CA PRO A 388 -0.18 -26.64 10.25
C PRO A 388 0.78 -25.47 10.35
N GLU A 389 0.90 -24.70 9.28
CA GLU A 389 1.60 -23.42 9.31
C GLU A 389 0.79 -22.42 10.15
N VAL A 390 1.43 -21.79 11.12
CA VAL A 390 0.81 -20.79 11.99
C VAL A 390 1.32 -19.42 11.55
N ALA A 391 0.40 -18.54 11.17
CA ALA A 391 0.73 -17.16 10.85
C ALA A 391 1.41 -16.50 12.04
N ALA A 392 2.47 -15.75 11.78
CA ALA A 392 3.19 -15.03 12.82
C ALA A 392 2.28 -13.98 13.51
N PRO A 393 2.47 -13.73 14.82
CA PRO A 393 1.68 -12.75 15.54
C PRO A 393 1.95 -11.34 15.00
N TRP A 394 0.91 -10.49 14.92
CA TRP A 394 1.05 -9.13 14.43
C TRP A 394 1.93 -8.24 15.31
N SER A 395 2.16 -8.61 16.57
CA SER A 395 3.10 -7.94 17.46
C SER A 395 4.55 -7.96 16.94
N GLN A 396 4.89 -8.82 15.96
CA GLN A 396 6.19 -8.75 15.29
C GLN A 396 6.36 -7.45 14.46
N PHE A 397 5.26 -6.78 14.14
CA PHE A 397 5.22 -5.52 13.41
C PHE A 397 5.08 -4.32 14.35
N ASP A 398 5.10 -4.52 15.66
CA ASP A 398 5.08 -3.42 16.62
C ASP A 398 6.27 -2.49 16.35
N PRO A 399 6.05 -1.16 16.30
CA PRO A 399 7.14 -0.21 16.16
C PRO A 399 8.04 -0.27 17.40
N ILE A 400 9.36 -0.15 17.18
CA ILE A 400 10.34 -0.15 18.27
C ILE A 400 11.16 1.14 18.26
N LEU A 401 11.81 1.43 19.40
CA LEU A 401 12.74 2.55 19.51
C LEU A 401 14.15 2.11 19.13
N VAL A 402 14.82 2.94 18.34
CA VAL A 402 16.24 2.77 18.01
C VAL A 402 17.00 4.08 18.21
N GLU A 403 18.28 3.98 18.53
CA GLU A 403 19.18 5.11 18.73
C GLU A 403 20.18 5.16 17.58
N LEU A 404 20.20 6.27 16.84
CA LEU A 404 21.13 6.50 15.74
C LEU A 404 22.51 6.96 16.27
N PRO A 405 23.58 6.90 15.46
CA PRO A 405 24.94 7.27 15.90
C PRO A 405 25.10 8.73 16.36
N ASP A 406 24.17 9.60 15.96
CA ASP A 406 24.11 11.01 16.37
C ASP A 406 23.38 11.24 17.72
N GLY A 407 22.87 10.17 18.34
CA GLY A 407 22.13 10.18 19.60
C GLY A 407 20.64 10.46 19.46
N ARG A 408 20.10 10.62 18.24
CA ARG A 408 18.64 10.72 18.03
C ARG A 408 17.98 9.38 18.35
N THR A 409 16.93 9.43 19.16
CA THR A 409 16.01 8.29 19.35
C THR A 409 14.87 8.40 18.33
N VAL A 410 14.72 7.38 17.51
CA VAL A 410 13.79 7.36 16.38
C VAL A 410 12.97 6.07 16.35
N VAL A 411 11.92 6.04 15.52
CA VAL A 411 11.04 4.88 15.38
C VAL A 411 11.57 3.95 14.29
N GLU A 412 11.61 2.66 14.58
CA GLU A 412 11.81 1.60 13.58
C GLU A 412 10.50 0.86 13.28
N THR A 413 10.18 0.74 11.99
CA THR A 413 9.09 -0.06 11.42
C THR A 413 9.60 -0.87 10.22
N ALA A 414 8.73 -1.67 9.59
CA ALA A 414 9.09 -2.32 8.32
C ALA A 414 9.43 -1.30 7.21
N PHE A 415 8.74 -0.15 7.17
CA PHE A 415 8.99 0.92 6.21
C PHE A 415 10.37 1.55 6.42
N THR A 416 10.73 1.87 7.67
CA THR A 416 12.02 2.51 7.98
C THR A 416 13.18 1.58 7.72
N ARG A 417 13.04 0.27 8.02
CA ARG A 417 14.07 -0.74 7.72
C ARG A 417 14.30 -0.87 6.22
N LEU A 418 13.22 -0.83 5.43
CA LEU A 418 13.28 -0.93 3.97
C LEU A 418 13.93 0.32 3.34
N THR A 419 13.44 1.51 3.70
CA THR A 419 13.79 2.76 3.01
C THR A 419 14.95 3.51 3.64
N GLY A 420 15.19 3.31 4.94
CA GLY A 420 16.09 4.15 5.73
C GLY A 420 15.51 5.48 6.16
N ARG A 421 14.24 5.79 5.85
CA ARG A 421 13.62 7.10 6.12
C ARG A 421 12.65 7.02 7.29
N SER A 422 12.27 8.16 7.84
CA SER A 422 11.21 8.27 8.87
C SER A 422 9.89 7.60 8.41
N PRO A 423 9.08 7.02 9.31
CA PRO A 423 7.76 6.48 8.96
C PRO A 423 6.69 7.57 8.74
N MET A 424 7.07 8.86 8.76
CA MET A 424 6.19 9.99 8.43
C MET A 424 6.51 10.49 7.01
N LEU A 425 5.59 10.25 6.07
CA LEU A 425 5.77 10.48 4.64
C LEU A 425 5.05 11.75 4.20
N LEU A 426 5.68 12.57 3.34
CA LEU A 426 5.00 13.64 2.60
C LEU A 426 4.34 13.06 1.33
N ALA A 427 3.01 13.10 1.27
CA ALA A 427 2.24 12.53 0.17
C ALA A 427 2.29 13.38 -1.11
N GLY A 428 2.16 12.72 -2.27
CA GLY A 428 2.11 13.35 -3.57
C GLY A 428 0.81 14.10 -3.79
N MET A 429 0.87 15.43 -3.81
CA MET A 429 -0.27 16.33 -3.95
C MET A 429 -0.08 17.23 -5.16
N THR A 430 -0.94 17.11 -6.17
CA THR A 430 -0.80 17.88 -7.42
C THR A 430 -0.59 19.39 -7.25
N PRO A 431 -1.31 20.12 -6.38
CA PRO A 431 -1.03 21.55 -6.20
C PRO A 431 0.19 21.81 -5.30
N THR A 432 0.39 21.02 -4.24
CA THR A 432 1.37 21.32 -3.20
C THR A 432 2.77 20.78 -3.49
N THR A 433 2.89 19.50 -3.88
CA THR A 433 4.20 18.84 -4.06
C THR A 433 4.62 18.72 -5.51
N VAL A 434 4.00 19.47 -6.42
CA VAL A 434 4.56 19.68 -7.77
C VAL A 434 5.79 20.60 -7.72
N ASP A 435 5.86 21.46 -6.70
CA ASP A 435 7.00 22.32 -6.45
C ASP A 435 8.17 21.53 -5.84
N PRO A 436 9.38 21.57 -6.43
CA PRO A 436 10.54 20.85 -5.90
C PRO A 436 10.99 21.29 -4.50
N ALA A 437 10.73 22.52 -4.07
CA ALA A 437 11.31 23.05 -2.83
C ALA A 437 10.75 22.37 -1.57
N ILE A 438 9.43 22.16 -1.48
CA ILE A 438 8.84 21.41 -0.37
C ILE A 438 9.29 19.93 -0.36
N VAL A 439 9.45 19.33 -1.54
CA VAL A 439 9.89 17.93 -1.69
C VAL A 439 11.33 17.77 -1.23
N ALA A 440 12.22 18.66 -1.71
CA ALA A 440 13.62 18.69 -1.30
C ALA A 440 13.76 18.94 0.21
N ALA A 441 13.01 19.89 0.77
CA ALA A 441 13.06 20.19 2.19
C ALA A 441 12.63 19.00 3.07
N ALA A 442 11.59 18.27 2.67
CA ALA A 442 11.17 17.06 3.38
C ALA A 442 12.19 15.92 3.23
N ALA A 443 12.74 15.71 2.04
CA ALA A 443 13.77 14.70 1.77
C ALA A 443 15.08 14.97 2.53
N ASN A 444 15.53 16.22 2.56
CA ASN A 444 16.72 16.66 3.31
C ASN A 444 16.56 16.45 4.81
N ALA A 445 15.33 16.57 5.34
CA ALA A 445 15.00 16.26 6.73
C ALA A 445 14.94 14.74 7.03
N GLY A 446 15.24 13.85 6.09
CA GLY A 446 15.24 12.39 6.30
C GLY A 446 13.86 11.74 6.18
N HIS A 447 12.90 12.43 5.57
CA HIS A 447 11.57 11.91 5.30
C HIS A 447 11.42 11.42 3.85
N TRP A 448 10.46 10.54 3.63
CA TRP A 448 9.99 10.19 2.29
C TRP A 448 9.17 11.36 1.71
N ALA A 449 9.39 11.71 0.44
CA ALA A 449 8.76 12.86 -0.19
C ALA A 449 8.42 12.59 -1.65
N GLU A 450 7.14 12.76 -1.99
CA GLU A 450 6.60 12.43 -3.31
C GLU A 450 6.42 13.69 -4.18
N LEU A 451 7.28 13.84 -5.19
CA LEU A 451 7.11 14.83 -6.25
C LEU A 451 5.87 14.49 -7.09
N ALA A 452 4.92 15.43 -7.17
CA ALA A 452 3.68 15.20 -7.89
C ALA A 452 3.87 15.32 -9.40
N GLY A 453 3.52 14.27 -10.14
CA GLY A 453 3.51 14.27 -11.60
C GLY A 453 2.31 14.98 -12.22
N GLY A 454 1.22 15.20 -11.48
CA GLY A 454 -0.04 15.73 -12.04
C GLY A 454 0.06 17.11 -12.70
N GLY A 455 1.02 17.95 -12.29
CA GLY A 455 1.26 19.28 -12.88
C GLY A 455 2.37 19.32 -13.92
N GLN A 456 3.03 18.19 -14.21
CA GLN A 456 4.18 18.11 -15.11
C GLN A 456 3.74 17.62 -16.50
N VAL A 457 3.10 18.55 -17.24
CA VAL A 457 2.36 18.25 -18.47
C VAL A 457 3.20 18.22 -19.74
N THR A 458 4.46 18.69 -19.69
CA THR A 458 5.42 18.62 -20.80
C THR A 458 6.79 18.14 -20.34
N GLU A 459 7.66 17.79 -21.28
CA GLU A 459 9.03 17.33 -21.00
C GLU A 459 9.89 18.45 -20.41
N GLU A 460 9.70 19.68 -20.87
CA GLU A 460 10.46 20.86 -20.43
C GLU A 460 10.14 21.23 -18.98
N ILE A 461 8.86 21.17 -18.58
CA ILE A 461 8.43 21.41 -17.20
C ILE A 461 9.01 20.33 -16.29
N PHE A 462 8.93 19.07 -16.70
CA PHE A 462 9.50 17.95 -15.94
C PHE A 462 11.01 18.12 -15.77
N ALA A 463 11.75 18.39 -16.86
CA ALA A 463 13.20 18.56 -16.82
C ALA A 463 13.61 19.74 -15.91
N HIS A 464 12.90 20.86 -15.95
CA HIS A 464 13.14 22.00 -15.07
C HIS A 464 12.92 21.65 -13.59
N ASN A 465 11.84 20.94 -13.28
CA ASN A 465 11.54 20.52 -11.90
C ASN A 465 12.56 19.50 -11.38
N ILE A 466 13.01 18.56 -12.21
CA ILE A 466 14.06 17.61 -11.83
C ILE A 466 15.40 18.33 -11.61
N ALA A 467 15.79 19.26 -12.48
CA ALA A 467 17.00 20.05 -12.27
C ALA A 467 16.95 20.85 -10.96
N THR A 468 15.83 21.54 -10.70
CA THR A 468 15.62 22.29 -9.46
C THR A 468 15.62 21.39 -8.23
N LEU A 469 15.02 20.19 -8.32
CA LEU A 469 15.05 19.20 -7.25
C LEU A 469 16.48 18.76 -6.95
N THR A 470 17.26 18.42 -7.98
CA THR A 470 18.67 18.02 -7.86
C THR A 470 19.50 19.13 -7.21
N ASP A 471 19.30 20.39 -7.58
CA ASP A 471 20.03 21.53 -7.01
C ASP A 471 19.70 21.78 -5.53
N LEU A 472 18.49 21.47 -5.09
CA LEU A 472 18.01 21.71 -3.73
C LEU A 472 18.26 20.55 -2.75
N LEU A 473 18.49 19.34 -3.26
CA LEU A 473 18.76 18.16 -2.44
C LEU A 473 20.19 18.21 -1.88
N GLU A 474 20.32 17.83 -0.62
CA GLU A 474 21.63 17.57 -0.03
C GLU A 474 22.26 16.32 -0.63
N PRO A 475 23.61 16.22 -0.65
CA PRO A 475 24.28 15.07 -1.24
C PRO A 475 23.81 13.73 -0.67
N GLY A 476 23.48 12.80 -1.57
CA GLY A 476 23.00 11.46 -1.30
C GLY A 476 21.50 11.36 -1.02
N ARG A 477 20.76 12.48 -0.95
CA ARG A 477 19.30 12.49 -0.76
C ARG A 477 18.56 12.18 -2.07
N GLU A 478 17.43 11.50 -1.93
CA GLU A 478 16.56 11.11 -3.05
C GLU A 478 15.10 11.34 -2.68
N ALA A 479 14.27 11.54 -3.69
CA ALA A 479 12.83 11.69 -3.57
C ALA A 479 12.09 10.65 -4.42
N GLN A 480 10.77 10.64 -4.35
CA GLN A 480 9.93 9.70 -5.09
C GLN A 480 9.01 10.43 -6.06
N PHE A 481 8.48 9.72 -7.06
CA PHE A 481 7.63 10.30 -8.08
C PHE A 481 6.21 9.73 -8.05
N ASN A 482 5.21 10.58 -7.87
CA ASN A 482 3.80 10.19 -7.87
C ASN A 482 3.15 10.39 -9.25
N ALA A 483 2.66 9.31 -9.86
CA ALA A 483 2.05 9.31 -11.19
C ALA A 483 0.57 8.94 -11.15
N LEU A 484 -0.25 9.61 -11.97
CA LEU A 484 -1.69 9.41 -12.07
C LEU A 484 -2.02 8.37 -13.15
N PHE A 485 -2.48 7.17 -12.77
CA PHE A 485 -2.79 6.10 -13.72
C PHE A 485 -3.99 6.39 -14.62
N LEU A 486 -5.02 7.06 -14.07
CA LEU A 486 -6.26 7.37 -14.81
C LEU A 486 -6.13 8.51 -15.81
N ASP A 487 -5.01 9.25 -15.84
CA ASP A 487 -4.73 10.23 -16.88
C ASP A 487 -3.89 9.57 -17.99
N PRO A 488 -4.50 9.18 -19.13
CA PRO A 488 -3.77 8.42 -20.15
C PRO A 488 -2.71 9.25 -20.88
N TYR A 489 -2.84 10.58 -20.87
CA TYR A 489 -1.86 11.47 -21.49
C TYR A 489 -0.62 11.56 -20.60
N LEU A 490 -0.80 11.91 -19.32
CA LEU A 490 0.30 11.99 -18.37
C LEU A 490 0.96 10.64 -18.17
N TRP A 491 0.20 9.55 -18.06
CA TRP A 491 0.78 8.21 -17.93
C TRP A 491 1.67 7.86 -19.14
N LYS A 492 1.23 8.13 -20.37
CA LYS A 492 2.03 7.89 -21.58
C LYS A 492 3.29 8.76 -21.63
N LEU A 493 3.23 9.99 -21.16
CA LEU A 493 4.39 10.88 -21.07
C LEU A 493 5.39 10.40 -20.01
N GLN A 494 4.91 10.18 -18.79
CA GLN A 494 5.73 9.99 -17.60
C GLN A 494 6.35 8.59 -17.51
N LEU A 495 5.53 7.53 -17.58
CA LEU A 495 5.95 6.15 -17.28
C LEU A 495 5.73 5.18 -18.45
N GLY A 496 4.78 5.46 -19.34
CA GLY A 496 4.36 4.52 -20.39
C GLY A 496 5.16 4.63 -21.68
N GLY A 497 4.72 5.50 -22.58
CA GLY A 497 5.23 5.57 -23.96
C GLY A 497 6.57 6.30 -24.10
N LYS A 498 6.69 7.50 -23.51
CA LYS A 498 7.92 8.31 -23.59
C LYS A 498 8.93 8.02 -22.48
N ARG A 499 8.45 7.51 -21.33
CA ARG A 499 9.26 7.03 -20.20
C ARG A 499 10.24 8.07 -19.65
N ILE A 500 9.79 9.33 -19.52
CA ILE A 500 10.69 10.42 -19.14
C ILE A 500 11.24 10.25 -17.71
N VAL A 501 10.51 9.59 -16.81
CA VAL A 501 10.97 9.32 -15.45
C VAL A 501 12.09 8.27 -15.46
N GLN A 502 11.91 7.15 -16.18
CA GLN A 502 12.95 6.12 -16.31
C GLN A 502 14.20 6.67 -16.99
N LYS A 503 14.04 7.51 -18.03
CA LYS A 503 15.17 8.17 -18.70
C LYS A 503 15.93 9.12 -17.77
N ALA A 504 15.21 9.92 -16.98
CA ALA A 504 15.84 10.80 -16.00
C ALA A 504 16.60 10.00 -14.94
N ARG A 505 16.03 8.90 -14.43
CA ARG A 505 16.75 8.01 -13.50
C ARG A 505 18.00 7.40 -14.14
N ALA A 506 17.93 6.94 -15.38
CA ALA A 506 19.09 6.44 -16.12
C ALA A 506 20.18 7.53 -16.33
N GLN A 507 19.80 8.80 -16.33
CA GLN A 507 20.71 9.96 -16.40
C GLN A 507 21.23 10.41 -15.03
N GLY A 508 20.84 9.74 -13.94
CA GLY A 508 21.31 10.01 -12.58
C GLY A 508 20.40 10.90 -11.75
N ALA A 509 19.15 11.13 -12.16
CA ALA A 509 18.19 11.90 -11.37
C ALA A 509 17.94 11.24 -9.99
N PRO A 510 17.75 12.05 -8.92
CA PRO A 510 17.61 11.57 -7.54
C PRO A 510 16.20 11.06 -7.24
N LEU A 511 15.74 10.08 -8.03
CA LEU A 511 14.45 9.41 -7.89
C LEU A 511 14.65 7.91 -7.64
N ASP A 512 14.22 7.39 -6.50
CA ASP A 512 14.38 5.98 -6.13
C ASP A 512 13.07 5.18 -6.05
N GLY A 513 11.93 5.84 -6.25
CA GLY A 513 10.61 5.22 -6.12
C GLY A 513 9.52 5.86 -6.97
N VAL A 514 8.50 5.04 -7.26
CA VAL A 514 7.30 5.44 -8.02
C VAL A 514 6.04 5.06 -7.26
N ILE A 515 5.09 5.98 -7.23
CA ILE A 515 3.78 5.79 -6.65
C ILE A 515 2.73 5.79 -7.77
N VAL A 516 2.07 4.65 -7.95
CA VAL A 516 0.96 4.50 -8.87
C VAL A 516 -0.32 4.89 -8.14
N SER A 517 -0.87 6.05 -8.52
CA SER A 517 -2.02 6.66 -7.87
C SER A 517 -3.24 6.76 -8.78
N ALA A 518 -4.39 7.05 -8.18
CA ALA A 518 -5.68 7.16 -8.85
C ALA A 518 -6.14 5.89 -9.60
N GLY A 519 -5.59 4.71 -9.33
CA GLY A 519 -6.02 3.45 -9.94
C GLY A 519 -5.00 2.34 -9.73
N ILE A 520 -5.44 1.09 -9.82
CA ILE A 520 -4.57 -0.08 -9.76
C ILE A 520 -4.58 -0.72 -11.16
N PRO A 521 -3.42 -0.93 -11.81
CA PRO A 521 -3.36 -1.62 -13.08
C PRO A 521 -3.86 -3.07 -12.96
N GLU A 522 -4.21 -3.68 -14.10
CA GLU A 522 -4.50 -5.11 -14.14
C GLU A 522 -3.27 -5.93 -13.75
N LEU A 523 -3.47 -7.15 -13.25
CA LEU A 523 -2.41 -7.95 -12.62
C LEU A 523 -1.16 -8.12 -13.50
N ASP A 524 -1.33 -8.60 -14.73
CA ASP A 524 -0.20 -8.89 -15.63
C ASP A 524 0.57 -7.61 -15.98
N ASP A 525 -0.13 -6.50 -16.21
CA ASP A 525 0.48 -5.21 -16.50
C ASP A 525 1.21 -4.66 -15.27
N ALA A 526 0.65 -4.82 -14.08
CA ALA A 526 1.27 -4.37 -12.83
C ALA A 526 2.55 -5.14 -12.52
N VAL A 527 2.58 -6.46 -12.73
CA VAL A 527 3.81 -7.27 -12.56
C VAL A 527 4.90 -6.79 -13.50
N ALA A 528 4.59 -6.62 -14.79
CA ALA A 528 5.54 -6.13 -15.77
C ALA A 528 6.06 -4.71 -15.43
N LEU A 529 5.20 -3.83 -14.93
CA LEU A 529 5.59 -2.49 -14.49
C LEU A 529 6.51 -2.52 -13.27
N VAL A 530 6.27 -3.40 -12.29
CA VAL A 530 7.16 -3.55 -11.13
C VAL A 530 8.55 -3.95 -11.58
N ASP A 531 8.66 -4.97 -12.43
CA ASP A 531 9.95 -5.43 -12.95
C ASP A 531 10.66 -4.32 -13.74
N GLU A 532 9.94 -3.61 -14.61
CA GLU A 532 10.48 -2.49 -15.40
C GLU A 532 11.00 -1.35 -14.50
N PHE A 533 10.25 -0.98 -13.46
CA PHE A 533 10.66 0.10 -12.55
C PHE A 533 11.88 -0.29 -11.73
N VAL A 534 11.93 -1.52 -11.21
CA VAL A 534 13.08 -2.01 -10.46
C VAL A 534 14.32 -2.09 -11.36
N GLU A 535 14.19 -2.56 -12.60
CA GLU A 535 15.28 -2.58 -13.59
C GLU A 535 15.79 -1.16 -13.92
N ALA A 536 14.88 -0.18 -13.98
CA ALA A 536 15.22 1.22 -14.18
C ALA A 536 15.84 1.90 -12.93
N GLY A 537 15.99 1.19 -11.81
CA GLY A 537 16.51 1.75 -10.56
C GLY A 537 15.49 2.48 -9.68
N LEU A 538 14.19 2.39 -10.02
CA LEU A 538 13.05 2.90 -9.25
C LEU A 538 12.51 1.79 -8.34
N ARG A 539 13.31 1.42 -7.35
CA ARG A 539 13.16 0.15 -6.59
C ARG A 539 11.97 0.14 -5.65
N TYR A 540 11.55 1.31 -5.16
CA TYR A 540 10.39 1.39 -4.28
C TYR A 540 9.12 1.63 -5.10
N VAL A 541 8.37 0.56 -5.34
CA VAL A 541 7.09 0.63 -6.03
C VAL A 541 5.96 0.68 -5.01
N ALA A 542 5.16 1.74 -5.06
CA ALA A 542 4.00 1.93 -4.21
C ALA A 542 2.70 1.98 -5.02
N PHE A 543 1.62 1.45 -4.44
CA PHE A 543 0.26 1.56 -4.98
C PHE A 543 -0.65 2.25 -3.97
N LYS A 544 -1.55 3.11 -4.46
CA LYS A 544 -2.59 3.77 -3.67
C LYS A 544 -4.00 3.17 -3.90
N PRO A 545 -4.38 2.07 -3.22
CA PRO A 545 -5.74 1.54 -3.30
C PRO A 545 -6.71 2.32 -2.40
N GLY A 546 -7.93 2.55 -2.88
CA GLY A 546 -9.00 3.24 -2.15
C GLY A 546 -10.23 2.37 -1.84
N THR A 547 -10.22 1.08 -2.20
CA THR A 547 -11.31 0.12 -1.92
C THR A 547 -10.78 -1.25 -1.49
N VAL A 548 -11.60 -2.05 -0.83
CA VAL A 548 -11.25 -3.44 -0.45
C VAL A 548 -10.82 -4.28 -1.66
N GLU A 549 -11.48 -4.12 -2.80
CA GLU A 549 -11.15 -4.86 -4.03
C GLU A 549 -9.80 -4.44 -4.61
N GLN A 550 -9.49 -3.14 -4.56
CA GLN A 550 -8.19 -2.61 -4.97
C GLN A 550 -7.07 -3.07 -4.03
N ILE A 551 -7.28 -3.08 -2.72
CA ILE A 551 -6.31 -3.64 -1.76
C ILE A 551 -6.02 -5.10 -2.08
N ARG A 552 -7.08 -5.91 -2.32
CA ARG A 552 -6.93 -7.30 -2.74
C ARG A 552 -6.23 -7.47 -4.08
N ALA A 553 -6.38 -6.53 -5.00
CA ALA A 553 -5.62 -6.52 -6.25
C ALA A 553 -4.12 -6.34 -5.99
N VAL A 554 -3.75 -5.41 -5.11
CA VAL A 554 -2.33 -5.22 -4.71
C VAL A 554 -1.78 -6.43 -3.95
N VAL A 555 -2.58 -7.09 -3.10
CA VAL A 555 -2.18 -8.36 -2.46
C VAL A 555 -1.91 -9.47 -3.49
N ARG A 556 -2.66 -9.51 -4.60
CA ARG A 556 -2.39 -10.44 -5.72
C ARG A 556 -1.10 -10.07 -6.45
N ILE A 557 -0.87 -8.78 -6.72
CA ILE A 557 0.38 -8.29 -7.32
C ILE A 557 1.57 -8.72 -6.46
N ALA A 558 1.55 -8.40 -5.16
CA ALA A 558 2.63 -8.75 -4.23
C ALA A 558 2.90 -10.27 -4.14
N ALA A 559 1.89 -11.11 -4.38
CA ALA A 559 2.06 -12.57 -4.41
C ALA A 559 2.80 -13.06 -5.66
N GLU A 560 2.68 -12.37 -6.80
CA GLU A 560 3.36 -12.70 -8.06
C GLU A 560 4.80 -12.14 -8.12
N VAL A 561 5.10 -11.09 -7.35
CA VAL A 561 6.45 -10.50 -7.23
C VAL A 561 7.06 -10.64 -5.83
N PRO A 562 7.22 -11.86 -5.28
CA PRO A 562 7.60 -12.08 -3.88
C PRO A 562 9.01 -11.57 -3.52
N ASN A 563 9.86 -11.32 -4.52
CA ASN A 563 11.23 -10.81 -4.33
C ASN A 563 11.29 -9.27 -4.29
N HIS A 564 10.21 -8.59 -4.66
CA HIS A 564 10.15 -7.13 -4.68
C HIS A 564 9.29 -6.63 -3.52
N PRO A 565 9.78 -5.67 -2.73
CA PRO A 565 8.97 -5.02 -1.71
C PRO A 565 7.89 -4.16 -2.38
N ILE A 566 6.65 -4.29 -1.90
CA ILE A 566 5.50 -3.52 -2.39
C ILE A 566 4.97 -2.66 -1.25
N ILE A 567 4.99 -1.34 -1.45
CA ILE A 567 4.42 -0.39 -0.50
C ILE A 567 2.95 -0.17 -0.85
N VAL A 568 2.06 -0.36 0.12
CA VAL A 568 0.61 -0.20 -0.04
C VAL A 568 0.19 1.02 0.75
N GLN A 569 -0.14 2.10 0.05
CA GLN A 569 -0.53 3.38 0.64
C GLN A 569 -2.06 3.49 0.65
N ILE A 570 -2.69 3.00 1.71
CA ILE A 570 -4.16 2.93 1.82
C ILE A 570 -4.69 4.31 2.24
N GLU A 571 -5.50 4.92 1.38
CA GLU A 571 -6.12 6.22 1.64
C GLU A 571 -7.62 6.07 1.91
N GLY A 572 -8.07 6.57 3.06
CA GLY A 572 -9.50 6.63 3.38
C GLY A 572 -10.24 7.75 2.66
N GLY A 573 -11.57 7.67 2.59
CA GLY A 573 -12.39 8.67 1.92
C GLY A 573 -12.49 10.02 2.65
N ARG A 574 -11.78 10.19 3.78
CA ARG A 574 -11.61 11.49 4.48
C ARG A 574 -10.33 12.23 4.05
N ALA A 575 -9.63 11.73 3.04
CA ALA A 575 -8.52 12.44 2.42
C ALA A 575 -8.96 13.75 1.73
N GLY A 576 -8.01 14.67 1.56
CA GLY A 576 -8.18 15.86 0.72
C GLY A 576 -8.04 15.53 -0.76
N GLY A 577 -8.49 16.45 -1.62
CA GLY A 577 -8.52 16.19 -3.06
C GLY A 577 -9.55 15.13 -3.45
N HIS A 578 -9.22 14.30 -4.44
CA HIS A 578 -10.09 13.21 -4.86
C HIS A 578 -10.34 12.27 -3.68
N HIS A 579 -11.61 12.06 -3.32
CA HIS A 579 -11.95 11.23 -2.18
C HIS A 579 -12.76 10.00 -2.58
N SER A 580 -12.59 8.93 -1.82
CA SER A 580 -13.49 7.78 -1.85
C SER A 580 -14.65 7.99 -0.88
N TRP A 581 -15.56 7.04 -0.84
CA TRP A 581 -16.63 6.99 0.14
C TRP A 581 -16.44 5.82 1.11
N GLU A 582 -15.26 5.23 1.12
CA GLU A 582 -14.88 4.12 1.99
C GLU A 582 -14.22 4.68 3.25
N ASP A 583 -14.51 4.10 4.41
CA ASP A 583 -13.88 4.50 5.66
C ASP A 583 -12.55 3.76 5.86
N LEU A 584 -11.53 4.43 6.37
CA LEU A 584 -10.18 3.86 6.50
C LEU A 584 -10.17 2.64 7.44
N ASP A 585 -10.91 2.71 8.54
CA ASP A 585 -10.93 1.63 9.54
C ASP A 585 -11.64 0.39 8.96
N ASP A 586 -12.73 0.59 8.22
CA ASP A 586 -13.45 -0.48 7.52
C ASP A 586 -12.56 -1.18 6.48
N LEU A 587 -11.79 -0.40 5.70
CA LEU A 587 -10.84 -0.93 4.72
C LEU A 587 -9.80 -1.82 5.40
N LEU A 588 -9.14 -1.30 6.45
CA LEU A 588 -8.09 -2.01 7.18
C LEU A 588 -8.65 -3.26 7.87
N LEU A 589 -9.75 -3.18 8.61
CA LEU A 589 -10.34 -4.33 9.30
C LEU A 589 -10.69 -5.47 8.34
N ALA A 590 -11.11 -5.14 7.11
CA ALA A 590 -11.44 -6.13 6.10
C ALA A 590 -10.22 -6.84 5.50
N THR A 591 -9.07 -6.17 5.38
CA THR A 591 -7.93 -6.65 4.58
C THR A 591 -6.61 -6.81 5.34
N TYR A 592 -6.48 -6.33 6.57
CA TYR A 592 -5.21 -6.31 7.31
C TYR A 592 -4.56 -7.69 7.44
N GLY A 593 -5.36 -8.72 7.71
CA GLY A 593 -4.87 -10.11 7.76
C GLY A 593 -4.36 -10.64 6.42
N GLU A 594 -4.97 -10.22 5.30
CA GLU A 594 -4.54 -10.60 3.94
C GLU A 594 -3.23 -9.89 3.56
N LEU A 595 -3.08 -8.62 3.97
CA LEU A 595 -1.87 -7.83 3.77
C LEU A 595 -0.68 -8.40 4.57
N ARG A 596 -0.86 -8.63 5.87
CA ARG A 596 0.20 -9.18 6.75
C ARG A 596 0.55 -10.64 6.46
N ALA A 597 -0.25 -11.35 5.66
CA ALA A 597 0.12 -12.66 5.14
C ALA A 597 1.20 -12.60 4.04
N ARG A 598 1.53 -11.42 3.52
CA ARG A 598 2.57 -11.19 2.50
C ARG A 598 3.81 -10.57 3.15
N PRO A 599 4.96 -11.27 3.16
CA PRO A 599 6.17 -10.77 3.83
C PRO A 599 6.83 -9.59 3.11
N ASN A 600 6.56 -9.42 1.81
CA ASN A 600 7.07 -8.32 0.99
C ASN A 600 6.14 -7.09 0.95
N VAL A 601 5.07 -7.06 1.75
CA VAL A 601 4.14 -5.93 1.80
C VAL A 601 4.45 -5.00 2.97
N VAL A 602 4.59 -3.71 2.67
CA VAL A 602 4.73 -2.62 3.64
C VAL A 602 3.46 -1.77 3.62
N ILE A 603 2.77 -1.65 4.75
CA ILE A 603 1.46 -1.00 4.85
C ILE A 603 1.63 0.42 5.37
N CYS A 604 1.34 1.40 4.52
CA CYS A 604 1.25 2.81 4.90
C CYS A 604 -0.21 3.29 4.81
N VAL A 605 -0.62 4.21 5.68
CA VAL A 605 -1.99 4.74 5.67
C VAL A 605 -2.02 6.26 5.61
N GLY A 606 -3.05 6.79 4.95
CA GLY A 606 -3.30 8.21 4.84
C GLY A 606 -4.79 8.53 4.77
N GLY A 607 -5.11 9.82 4.74
CA GLY A 607 -6.48 10.31 4.64
C GLY A 607 -7.13 10.54 6.00
N GLY A 608 -7.39 11.80 6.32
CA GLY A 608 -8.00 12.20 7.59
C GLY A 608 -7.06 12.19 8.80
N ILE A 609 -5.74 12.08 8.60
CA ILE A 609 -4.73 12.16 9.66
C ILE A 609 -4.12 13.56 9.66
N GLY A 610 -4.51 14.40 10.62
CA GLY A 610 -4.00 15.76 10.79
C GLY A 610 -3.17 16.00 12.05
N THR A 611 -3.19 15.07 13.00
CA THR A 611 -2.58 15.24 14.33
C THR A 611 -1.57 14.13 14.65
N PRO A 612 -0.47 14.43 15.35
CA PRO A 612 0.52 13.43 15.78
C PRO A 612 -0.08 12.25 16.57
N GLU A 613 -1.06 12.50 17.43
CA GLU A 613 -1.66 11.50 18.30
C GLU A 613 -2.41 10.44 17.47
N ARG A 614 -3.22 10.89 16.50
CA ARG A 614 -3.91 9.99 15.58
C ARG A 614 -2.95 9.19 14.70
N ALA A 615 -1.83 9.80 14.27
CA ALA A 615 -0.78 9.08 13.55
C ALA A 615 -0.14 7.99 14.43
N ALA A 616 0.10 8.28 15.70
CA ALA A 616 0.65 7.33 16.66
C ALA A 616 -0.30 6.16 16.97
N GLU A 617 -1.61 6.41 17.10
CA GLU A 617 -2.63 5.36 17.26
C GLU A 617 -2.59 4.35 16.10
N TYR A 618 -2.46 4.82 14.86
CA TYR A 618 -2.36 3.98 13.68
C TYR A 618 -1.04 3.21 13.63
N LEU A 619 0.09 3.89 13.85
CA LEU A 619 1.42 3.27 13.75
C LEU A 619 1.62 2.19 14.83
N THR A 620 1.23 2.47 16.08
CA THR A 620 1.31 1.53 17.20
C THR A 620 0.23 0.45 17.18
N GLY A 621 -0.79 0.60 16.32
CA GLY A 621 -1.88 -0.35 16.17
C GLY A 621 -2.96 -0.28 17.26
N VAL A 622 -2.90 0.69 18.19
CA VAL A 622 -3.88 0.85 19.27
C VAL A 622 -5.28 1.22 18.74
N TRP A 623 -5.35 1.84 17.56
CA TRP A 623 -6.61 2.22 16.91
C TRP A 623 -7.65 1.07 16.83
N SER A 624 -7.19 -0.17 16.61
CA SER A 624 -8.06 -1.34 16.45
C SER A 624 -8.56 -1.92 17.78
N GLU A 625 -7.87 -1.63 18.90
CA GLU A 625 -8.26 -2.11 20.24
C GLU A 625 -9.58 -1.47 20.69
N ASN A 626 -9.78 -0.19 20.36
CA ASN A 626 -11.04 0.52 20.62
C ASN A 626 -12.23 -0.07 19.87
N LEU A 627 -11.98 -0.80 18.78
CA LEU A 627 -12.97 -1.53 17.99
C LEU A 627 -13.10 -3.00 18.44
N GLY A 628 -12.41 -3.38 19.52
CA GLY A 628 -12.42 -4.70 20.12
C GLY A 628 -11.47 -5.69 19.47
N TYR A 629 -10.66 -5.30 18.48
CA TYR A 629 -9.71 -6.18 17.76
C TYR A 629 -8.32 -6.19 18.42
N PRO A 630 -7.47 -7.20 18.13
CA PRO A 630 -6.05 -7.12 18.45
C PRO A 630 -5.39 -5.85 17.90
N LYS A 631 -4.29 -5.41 18.49
CA LYS A 631 -3.43 -4.37 17.89
C LYS A 631 -3.10 -4.72 16.44
N MET A 632 -3.25 -3.72 15.57
CA MET A 632 -2.93 -3.80 14.14
C MET A 632 -1.91 -2.71 13.77
N PRO A 633 -0.61 -2.88 14.11
CA PRO A 633 0.42 -1.90 13.82
C PRO A 633 0.58 -1.66 12.32
N LEU A 634 0.98 -0.44 11.95
CA LEU A 634 1.20 -0.04 10.56
C LEU A 634 2.64 0.40 10.37
N ASP A 635 3.10 0.46 9.13
CA ASP A 635 4.53 0.65 8.84
C ASP A 635 4.89 2.11 8.55
N GLY A 636 3.95 2.91 8.03
CA GLY A 636 4.14 4.34 7.79
C GLY A 636 2.84 5.14 7.69
N ILE A 637 2.93 6.45 7.85
CA ILE A 637 1.79 7.39 7.83
C ILE A 637 2.03 8.46 6.77
N LEU A 638 1.05 8.64 5.87
CA LEU A 638 1.07 9.66 4.83
C LEU A 638 0.42 10.94 5.34
N ILE A 639 1.18 12.04 5.29
CA ILE A 639 0.75 13.38 5.68
C ILE A 639 0.59 14.21 4.40
N GLY A 640 -0.66 14.51 4.06
CA GLY A 640 -1.02 15.38 2.94
C GLY A 640 -1.45 16.76 3.42
N THR A 641 -2.72 16.86 3.83
CA THR A 641 -3.38 18.13 4.18
C THR A 641 -2.62 18.95 5.23
N ALA A 642 -2.08 18.32 6.28
CA ALA A 642 -1.36 19.06 7.34
C ALA A 642 -0.10 19.79 6.81
N ALA A 643 0.47 19.32 5.70
CA ALA A 643 1.64 19.92 5.08
C ALA A 643 1.31 21.09 4.12
N MET A 644 0.04 21.39 3.86
CA MET A 644 -0.35 22.42 2.88
C MET A 644 -0.03 23.85 3.33
N ALA A 645 0.13 24.08 4.63
CA ALA A 645 0.45 25.39 5.22
C ALA A 645 1.90 25.50 5.71
N THR A 646 2.77 24.56 5.31
CA THR A 646 4.19 24.60 5.70
C THR A 646 4.93 25.75 5.01
N LYS A 647 6.07 26.13 5.56
CA LYS A 647 6.86 27.27 5.08
C LYS A 647 7.29 27.12 3.62
N GLU A 648 7.75 25.93 3.24
CA GLU A 648 8.27 25.62 1.91
C GLU A 648 7.15 25.38 0.89
N ALA A 649 5.90 25.14 1.33
CA ALA A 649 4.76 25.09 0.43
C ALA A 649 4.54 26.46 -0.22
N THR A 650 4.41 26.48 -1.55
CA THR A 650 4.14 27.69 -2.36
C THR A 650 2.69 28.18 -2.28
N THR A 651 1.87 27.54 -1.44
CA THR A 651 0.50 27.96 -1.13
C THR A 651 0.47 29.46 -0.77
N ALA A 652 -0.44 30.24 -1.35
CA ALA A 652 -0.48 31.68 -1.10
C ALA A 652 -0.72 32.00 0.39
N PRO A 653 -0.16 33.10 0.94
CA PRO A 653 -0.28 33.42 2.37
C PRO A 653 -1.73 33.49 2.88
N GLU A 654 -2.65 34.08 2.11
CA GLU A 654 -4.07 34.14 2.46
C GLU A 654 -4.72 32.75 2.47
N VAL A 655 -4.29 31.85 1.55
CA VAL A 655 -4.78 30.47 1.49
C VAL A 655 -4.27 29.67 2.69
N LYS A 656 -3.00 29.84 3.09
CA LYS A 656 -2.47 29.22 4.32
C LYS A 656 -3.24 29.69 5.55
N GLN A 657 -3.55 30.98 5.64
CA GLN A 657 -4.35 31.51 6.73
C GLN A 657 -5.77 30.95 6.73
N LEU A 658 -6.42 30.87 5.56
CA LEU A 658 -7.75 30.26 5.45
C LEU A 658 -7.75 28.79 5.85
N LEU A 659 -6.70 28.03 5.51
CA LEU A 659 -6.54 26.64 5.96
C LEU A 659 -6.45 26.52 7.49
N VAL A 660 -5.75 27.44 8.16
CA VAL A 660 -5.68 27.50 9.63
C VAL A 660 -7.03 27.90 10.24
N ASP A 661 -7.75 28.83 9.62
CA ASP A 661 -9.02 29.33 10.11
C ASP A 661 -10.19 28.34 9.86
N THR A 662 -9.99 27.35 8.99
CA THR A 662 -10.99 26.34 8.64
C THR A 662 -11.10 25.30 9.76
N VAL A 663 -12.31 25.12 10.28
CA VAL A 663 -12.59 24.12 11.32
C VAL A 663 -12.72 22.74 10.68
N GLY A 664 -12.07 21.72 11.24
CA GLY A 664 -12.25 20.35 10.76
C GLY A 664 -13.63 19.76 11.08
N CYS A 665 -14.00 18.72 10.35
CA CYS A 665 -15.26 18.01 10.45
C CYS A 665 -15.05 16.50 10.46
N ASP A 666 -15.49 15.85 11.54
CA ASP A 666 -15.46 14.39 11.66
C ASP A 666 -16.64 13.70 10.94
N GLU A 667 -17.71 14.45 10.67
CA GLU A 667 -18.89 13.93 9.95
C GLU A 667 -18.64 13.90 8.43
N TRP A 668 -19.21 12.88 7.77
CA TRP A 668 -19.19 12.79 6.31
C TRP A 668 -19.99 13.92 5.68
N ILE A 669 -19.38 14.60 4.71
CA ILE A 669 -20.03 15.65 3.93
C ILE A 669 -20.69 15.00 2.71
N GLY A 670 -22.02 15.10 2.62
CA GLY A 670 -22.75 14.58 1.46
C GLY A 670 -22.36 15.29 0.16
N ALA A 671 -22.42 14.58 -0.97
CA ALA A 671 -22.10 15.16 -2.27
C ALA A 671 -22.97 16.41 -2.53
N GLY A 672 -22.34 17.52 -2.93
CA GLY A 672 -23.02 18.80 -3.15
C GLY A 672 -23.45 19.53 -1.87
N HIS A 673 -22.98 19.11 -0.70
CA HIS A 673 -23.25 19.78 0.59
C HIS A 673 -21.97 20.40 1.16
N ALA A 674 -22.15 21.28 2.15
CA ALA A 674 -21.08 21.88 2.92
C ALA A 674 -21.40 21.87 4.42
N THR A 675 -20.39 21.61 5.23
CA THR A 675 -20.46 21.54 6.70
C THR A 675 -19.14 22.06 7.28
N ALA A 676 -19.23 22.88 8.33
CA ALA A 676 -18.06 23.36 9.10
C ALA A 676 -16.93 24.00 8.28
N GLY A 677 -17.24 24.69 7.18
CA GLY A 677 -16.21 25.33 6.33
C GLY A 677 -15.57 24.40 5.30
N MET A 678 -16.05 23.17 5.18
CA MET A 678 -15.65 22.18 4.18
C MET A 678 -16.85 21.80 3.29
N ALA A 679 -16.59 21.41 2.06
CA ALA A 679 -17.59 21.04 1.08
C ALA A 679 -17.17 19.81 0.24
N SER A 680 -18.16 19.08 -0.27
CA SER A 680 -17.94 18.03 -1.28
C SER A 680 -18.51 18.50 -2.63
N GLY A 681 -17.64 18.60 -3.62
CA GLY A 681 -17.97 18.94 -5.02
C GLY A 681 -17.56 17.84 -5.99
N ARG A 682 -17.63 18.11 -7.30
CA ARG A 682 -17.09 17.21 -8.33
C ARG A 682 -15.96 17.83 -9.14
N SER A 683 -14.98 17.00 -9.47
CA SER A 683 -13.88 17.34 -10.37
C SER A 683 -14.32 17.38 -11.83
N GLN A 684 -13.43 17.83 -12.72
CA GLN A 684 -13.68 17.85 -14.17
C GLN A 684 -14.04 16.46 -14.75
N LEU A 685 -13.54 15.38 -14.14
CA LEU A 685 -13.77 14.00 -14.55
C LEU A 685 -15.02 13.38 -13.89
N GLY A 686 -15.73 14.16 -13.06
CA GLY A 686 -16.92 13.71 -12.33
C GLY A 686 -16.65 12.91 -11.06
N ALA A 687 -15.38 12.80 -10.64
CA ALA A 687 -15.00 12.23 -9.35
C ALA A 687 -15.28 13.23 -8.21
N ASP A 688 -15.62 12.74 -7.02
CA ASP A 688 -15.92 13.63 -5.89
C ASP A 688 -14.61 14.20 -5.30
N ILE A 689 -14.64 15.46 -4.87
CA ILE A 689 -13.50 16.22 -4.37
C ILE A 689 -13.87 17.02 -3.11
N HIS A 690 -13.01 16.99 -2.09
CA HIS A 690 -13.16 17.83 -0.90
C HIS A 690 -12.55 19.21 -1.13
N GLU A 691 -13.28 20.25 -0.75
CA GLU A 691 -12.90 21.66 -0.93
C GLU A 691 -13.21 22.48 0.31
N VAL A 692 -12.48 23.58 0.52
CA VAL A 692 -12.89 24.62 1.49
C VAL A 692 -14.19 25.28 1.02
N ASP A 693 -15.13 25.54 1.92
CA ASP A 693 -16.42 26.15 1.60
C ASP A 693 -16.35 27.68 1.39
N ASN A 694 -15.72 28.09 0.30
CA ASN A 694 -15.57 29.49 -0.14
C ASN A 694 -16.40 29.81 -1.40
N ALA A 695 -16.24 31.01 -1.99
CA ALA A 695 -16.96 31.40 -3.21
C ALA A 695 -16.70 30.44 -4.38
N ALA A 696 -15.47 29.96 -4.54
CA ALA A 696 -15.13 28.96 -5.56
C ALA A 696 -15.94 27.66 -5.40
N SER A 697 -15.96 27.07 -4.21
CA SER A 697 -16.72 25.83 -3.99
C SER A 697 -18.23 26.01 -4.17
N ARG A 698 -18.79 27.17 -3.78
CA ARG A 698 -20.19 27.52 -4.00
C ARG A 698 -20.52 27.60 -5.49
N CYS A 699 -19.64 28.22 -6.29
CA CYS A 699 -19.74 28.23 -7.74
C CYS A 699 -19.63 26.81 -8.31
N GLY A 700 -18.68 26.00 -7.83
CA GLY A 700 -18.53 24.61 -8.26
C GLY A 700 -19.80 23.78 -8.05
N ARG A 701 -20.44 23.88 -6.88
CA ARG A 701 -21.71 23.19 -6.58
C ARG A 701 -22.87 23.68 -7.44
N LEU A 702 -22.96 25.00 -7.67
CA LEU A 702 -23.92 25.59 -8.61
C LEU A 702 -23.76 25.00 -10.02
N LEU A 703 -22.52 24.90 -10.50
CA LEU A 703 -22.22 24.35 -11.83
C LEU A 703 -22.51 22.84 -11.89
N ASP A 704 -22.32 22.09 -10.80
CA ASP A 704 -22.65 20.67 -10.73
C ASP A 704 -24.16 20.39 -10.87
N ASP A 705 -25.02 21.34 -10.47
CA ASP A 705 -26.48 21.23 -10.61
C ASP A 705 -26.98 21.45 -12.05
N VAL A 706 -26.27 22.25 -12.85
CA VAL A 706 -26.68 22.65 -14.21
C VAL A 706 -25.87 21.96 -15.33
N ALA A 707 -24.73 21.36 -14.99
CA ALA A 707 -23.82 20.77 -15.96
C ALA A 707 -24.50 19.71 -16.84
N GLY A 708 -24.29 19.80 -18.15
CA GLY A 708 -24.86 18.87 -19.14
C GLY A 708 -26.31 19.17 -19.56
N ASP A 709 -26.96 20.16 -18.95
CA ASP A 709 -28.32 20.61 -19.29
C ASP A 709 -28.29 22.03 -19.86
N ALA A 710 -28.48 22.16 -21.18
CA ALA A 710 -28.42 23.44 -21.86
C ALA A 710 -29.57 24.38 -21.47
N ASP A 711 -30.75 23.84 -21.15
CA ASP A 711 -31.91 24.63 -20.78
C ASP A 711 -31.74 25.15 -19.35
N ALA A 712 -31.25 24.31 -18.43
CA ALA A 712 -30.95 24.73 -17.05
C ALA A 712 -29.84 25.81 -17.00
N VAL A 713 -28.81 25.68 -17.84
CA VAL A 713 -27.76 26.70 -17.97
C VAL A 713 -28.33 28.02 -18.50
N ALA A 714 -29.22 27.97 -19.49
CA ALA A 714 -29.86 29.17 -20.04
C ALA A 714 -30.78 29.85 -19.01
N ASP A 715 -31.59 29.07 -18.28
CA ASP A 715 -32.51 29.57 -17.26
C ASP A 715 -31.78 30.24 -16.07
N ARG A 716 -30.57 29.76 -15.74
CA ARG A 716 -29.74 30.27 -14.63
C ARG A 716 -28.52 31.07 -15.09
N ARG A 717 -28.49 31.53 -16.35
CA ARG A 717 -27.30 32.17 -16.95
C ARG A 717 -26.73 33.32 -16.12
N GLU A 718 -27.59 34.24 -15.68
CA GLU A 718 -27.15 35.41 -14.91
C GLU A 718 -26.64 35.03 -13.51
N GLU A 719 -27.23 34.02 -12.88
CA GLU A 719 -26.74 33.46 -11.60
C GLU A 719 -25.36 32.82 -11.76
N ILE A 720 -25.14 32.09 -12.86
CA ILE A 720 -23.85 31.49 -13.19
C ILE A 720 -22.79 32.57 -13.43
N ILE A 721 -23.09 33.60 -14.20
CA ILE A 721 -22.14 34.69 -14.49
C ILE A 721 -21.76 35.43 -13.21
N GLU A 722 -22.74 35.75 -12.36
CA GLU A 722 -22.49 36.36 -11.06
C GLU A 722 -21.59 35.48 -10.20
N ALA A 723 -21.90 34.18 -10.07
CA ALA A 723 -21.09 33.25 -9.30
C ALA A 723 -19.65 33.15 -9.83
N LEU A 724 -19.46 33.05 -11.14
CA LEU A 724 -18.14 32.99 -11.78
C LEU A 724 -17.30 34.25 -11.49
N SER A 725 -17.94 35.43 -11.39
CA SER A 725 -17.25 36.71 -11.17
C SER A 725 -16.54 36.79 -9.81
N HIS A 726 -16.96 35.99 -8.84
CA HIS A 726 -16.34 35.87 -7.51
C HIS A 726 -15.31 34.72 -7.44
N THR A 727 -14.86 34.20 -8.59
CA THR A 727 -13.88 33.11 -8.66
C THR A 727 -12.69 33.50 -9.52
N ALA A 728 -11.61 32.75 -9.37
CA ALA A 728 -10.39 32.91 -10.16
C ALA A 728 -10.57 32.65 -11.66
N LYS A 729 -11.74 32.17 -12.10
CA LYS A 729 -12.09 31.97 -13.51
C LYS A 729 -13.40 32.68 -13.86
N PRO A 730 -13.39 34.01 -14.01
CA PRO A 730 -14.58 34.76 -14.36
C PRO A 730 -15.05 34.44 -15.78
N TYR A 731 -16.31 34.76 -16.07
CA TYR A 731 -16.78 34.77 -17.45
C TYR A 731 -16.02 35.82 -18.26
N PHE A 732 -15.55 35.45 -19.46
CA PHE A 732 -14.80 36.35 -20.31
C PHE A 732 -15.69 37.53 -20.75
N GLY A 733 -16.95 37.25 -21.06
CA GLY A 733 -17.97 38.18 -21.54
C GLY A 733 -18.57 37.73 -22.86
N ASP A 734 -19.60 38.42 -23.34
CA ASP A 734 -20.25 38.12 -24.63
C ASP A 734 -19.36 38.55 -25.81
N VAL A 735 -18.41 37.69 -26.19
CA VAL A 735 -17.33 37.95 -27.17
C VAL A 735 -17.85 38.48 -28.51
N ALA A 736 -19.03 38.04 -28.96
CA ALA A 736 -19.63 38.50 -30.22
C ALA A 736 -20.03 39.99 -30.20
N GLY A 737 -20.17 40.60 -29.02
CA GLY A 737 -20.47 42.02 -28.84
C GLY A 737 -19.26 42.90 -28.55
N MET A 738 -18.06 42.32 -28.38
CA MET A 738 -16.85 43.06 -28.04
C MET A 738 -16.16 43.64 -29.28
N THR A 739 -15.54 44.80 -29.13
CA THR A 739 -14.56 45.30 -30.11
C THR A 739 -13.25 44.51 -30.04
N TYR A 740 -12.43 44.58 -31.09
CA TYR A 740 -11.10 43.94 -31.07
C TYR A 740 -10.22 44.48 -29.94
N ARG A 741 -10.29 45.79 -29.65
CA ARG A 741 -9.63 46.39 -28.49
C ARG A 741 -10.10 45.78 -27.18
N GLU A 742 -11.42 45.74 -26.95
CA GLU A 742 -11.99 45.20 -25.71
C GLU A 742 -11.64 43.72 -25.51
N TRP A 743 -11.65 42.92 -26.58
CA TRP A 743 -11.30 41.50 -26.55
C TRP A 743 -9.82 41.27 -26.18
N LEU A 744 -8.89 42.01 -26.80
CA LEU A 744 -7.46 41.91 -26.51
C LEU A 744 -7.14 42.43 -25.11
N GLU A 745 -7.71 43.58 -24.72
CA GLU A 745 -7.53 44.21 -23.41
C GLU A 745 -8.06 43.29 -22.29
N ARG A 746 -9.22 42.65 -22.50
CA ARG A 746 -9.78 41.68 -21.55
C ARG A 746 -8.89 40.46 -21.37
N TYR A 747 -8.33 39.91 -22.46
CA TYR A 747 -7.40 38.78 -22.38
C TYR A 747 -6.13 39.17 -21.63
N ALA A 748 -5.51 40.30 -21.96
CA ALA A 748 -4.31 40.79 -21.29
C ALA A 748 -4.57 41.04 -19.79
N THR A 749 -5.69 41.70 -19.47
CA THR A 749 -6.08 41.98 -18.08
C THR A 749 -6.24 40.70 -17.26
N LEU A 750 -6.89 39.68 -17.81
CA LEU A 750 -7.06 38.40 -17.12
C LEU A 750 -5.74 37.64 -17.00
N ALA A 751 -4.88 37.67 -18.01
CA ALA A 751 -3.63 36.89 -18.02
C ALA A 751 -2.52 37.49 -17.14
N VAL A 752 -2.37 38.82 -17.14
CA VAL A 752 -1.23 39.53 -16.52
C VAL A 752 -1.62 40.72 -15.63
N GLY A 753 -2.91 41.01 -15.44
CA GLY A 753 -3.39 42.15 -14.67
C GLY A 753 -3.54 43.44 -15.51
N ASP A 754 -4.04 44.51 -14.88
CA ASP A 754 -4.25 45.82 -15.52
C ASP A 754 -2.91 46.53 -15.74
N GLY A 755 -2.67 47.05 -16.96
CA GLY A 755 -1.47 47.79 -17.35
C GLY A 755 -1.28 49.12 -16.60
N ARG A 756 -2.26 49.56 -15.81
CA ARG A 756 -2.16 50.73 -14.93
C ARG A 756 -1.75 50.40 -13.49
N SER A 757 -1.61 49.11 -13.16
CA SER A 757 -1.21 48.57 -11.85
C SER A 757 0.07 47.72 -11.95
N ASP A 758 0.47 47.02 -10.88
CA ASP A 758 1.61 46.09 -10.92
C ASP A 758 1.28 44.88 -11.81
N GLN A 759 1.76 44.91 -13.06
CA GLN A 759 1.64 43.81 -14.01
C GLN A 759 2.38 42.56 -13.50
N LEU A 760 1.75 41.42 -13.63
CA LEU A 760 2.31 40.12 -13.25
C LEU A 760 2.90 39.43 -14.49
N PRO A 761 3.91 38.56 -14.32
CA PRO A 761 4.46 37.82 -15.46
C PRO A 761 3.38 36.94 -16.10
N TRP A 762 3.60 36.49 -17.34
CA TRP A 762 2.75 35.45 -17.92
C TRP A 762 2.80 34.19 -17.06
N ALA A 763 1.64 33.66 -16.67
CA ALA A 763 1.58 32.45 -15.83
C ALA A 763 2.09 31.18 -16.57
N ASP A 764 2.13 31.24 -17.90
CA ASP A 764 2.62 30.19 -18.78
C ASP A 764 2.88 30.74 -20.19
N ILE A 765 3.92 30.22 -20.86
CA ILE A 765 4.32 30.67 -22.20
C ILE A 765 3.21 30.46 -23.24
N THR A 766 2.37 29.42 -23.09
CA THR A 766 1.29 29.15 -24.04
C THR A 766 0.22 30.23 -24.00
N TRP A 767 0.03 30.93 -22.87
CA TRP A 767 -0.89 32.07 -22.79
C TRP A 767 -0.36 33.28 -23.54
N GLN A 768 0.95 33.52 -23.46
CA GLN A 768 1.62 34.57 -24.21
C GLN A 768 1.56 34.30 -25.71
N THR A 769 1.85 33.06 -26.12
CA THR A 769 1.73 32.62 -27.53
C THR A 769 0.31 32.82 -28.06
N ARG A 770 -0.72 32.43 -27.30
CA ARG A 770 -2.12 32.67 -27.70
C ARG A 770 -2.43 34.16 -27.86
N PHE A 771 -1.89 35.03 -27.00
CA PHE A 771 -2.07 36.48 -27.16
C PHE A 771 -1.40 37.00 -28.43
N ALA A 772 -0.19 36.54 -28.74
CA ALA A 772 0.48 36.86 -29.99
C ALA A 772 -0.34 36.41 -31.21
N ASP A 773 -0.92 35.20 -31.17
CA ASP A 773 -1.82 34.71 -32.22
C ASP A 773 -3.07 35.59 -32.38
N MET A 774 -3.64 36.08 -31.26
CA MET A 774 -4.77 37.00 -31.25
C MET A 774 -4.42 38.36 -31.87
N LEU A 775 -3.23 38.90 -31.59
CA LEU A 775 -2.73 40.13 -32.20
C LEU A 775 -2.51 39.96 -33.71
N GLN A 776 -1.82 38.91 -34.14
CA GLN A 776 -1.60 38.60 -35.56
C GLN A 776 -2.91 38.39 -36.31
N ARG A 777 -3.90 37.74 -35.67
CA ARG A 777 -5.24 37.59 -36.24
C ARG A 777 -5.93 38.94 -36.44
N THR A 778 -5.74 39.87 -35.51
CA THR A 778 -6.28 41.23 -35.60
C THR A 778 -5.59 42.02 -36.71
N GLU A 779 -4.27 41.92 -36.85
CA GLU A 779 -3.53 42.52 -37.99
C GLU A 779 -4.05 41.99 -39.32
N ALA A 780 -4.21 40.67 -39.45
CA ALA A 780 -4.73 40.04 -40.67
C ALA A 780 -6.18 40.44 -40.98
N ARG A 781 -6.99 40.74 -39.96
CA ARG A 781 -8.38 41.20 -40.13
C ARG A 781 -8.47 42.67 -40.53
N MET A 782 -7.64 43.52 -39.91
CA MET A 782 -7.67 44.97 -40.08
C MET A 782 -6.85 45.43 -41.29
N ALA A 783 -6.00 44.57 -41.83
CA ALA A 783 -5.27 44.84 -43.06
C ALA A 783 -6.24 45.11 -44.22
N PRO A 784 -6.03 46.16 -45.02
CA PRO A 784 -6.89 46.46 -46.18
C PRO A 784 -6.73 45.46 -47.34
N ALA A 785 -5.80 44.50 -47.23
CA ALA A 785 -5.50 43.52 -48.25
C ALA A 785 -6.13 42.16 -47.91
N ASP A 786 -7.00 41.65 -48.79
CA ASP A 786 -7.69 40.37 -48.60
C ASP A 786 -6.84 39.13 -48.98
N ARG A 787 -5.60 39.33 -49.47
CA ARG A 787 -4.70 38.26 -49.92
C ARG A 787 -3.24 38.73 -49.95
N GLY A 788 -2.32 37.78 -49.83
CA GLY A 788 -0.87 38.04 -49.79
C GLY A 788 -0.33 38.04 -48.37
N GLU A 789 0.96 38.31 -48.22
CA GLU A 789 1.62 38.38 -46.91
C GLU A 789 1.28 39.72 -46.23
N VAL A 790 0.74 39.65 -45.02
CA VAL A 790 0.47 40.83 -44.17
C VAL A 790 1.67 41.02 -43.26
N PRO A 791 2.35 42.18 -43.29
CA PRO A 791 3.43 42.47 -42.35
C PRO A 791 2.91 42.41 -40.91
N THR A 792 3.61 41.66 -40.05
CA THR A 792 3.26 41.55 -38.63
C THR A 792 4.28 42.24 -37.75
N MET A 793 3.80 42.97 -36.74
CA MET A 793 4.64 43.52 -35.67
C MET A 793 4.97 42.47 -34.60
N PHE A 794 4.25 41.35 -34.57
CA PHE A 794 4.24 40.36 -33.48
C PHE A 794 4.76 38.99 -33.91
N GLY A 795 5.73 38.96 -34.83
CA GLY A 795 6.33 37.71 -35.36
C GLY A 795 7.19 36.92 -34.37
N ALA A 796 7.56 37.52 -33.23
CA ALA A 796 8.25 36.87 -32.12
C ALA A 796 7.41 37.01 -30.84
N VAL A 797 7.29 35.94 -30.05
CA VAL A 797 6.46 35.94 -28.81
C VAL A 797 6.92 37.01 -27.81
N SER A 798 8.22 37.30 -27.74
CA SER A 798 8.80 38.35 -26.88
C SER A 798 8.33 39.77 -27.20
N SER A 799 7.74 40.00 -28.39
CA SER A 799 7.07 41.27 -28.69
C SER A 799 5.83 41.54 -27.83
N THR A 800 5.39 40.54 -27.07
CA THR A 800 4.23 40.59 -26.17
C THR A 800 4.61 40.41 -24.70
N ASP A 801 5.89 40.67 -24.34
CA ASP A 801 6.32 40.68 -22.94
C ASP A 801 5.54 41.71 -22.13
N ASP A 802 5.27 42.89 -22.72
CA ASP A 802 4.28 43.85 -22.24
C ASP A 802 3.05 43.85 -23.18
N PRO A 803 2.00 43.06 -22.87
CA PRO A 803 0.81 42.97 -23.71
C PRO A 803 0.03 44.28 -23.85
N HIS A 804 0.09 45.17 -22.86
CA HIS A 804 -0.65 46.43 -22.91
C HIS A 804 0.04 47.44 -23.82
N ALA A 805 1.38 47.50 -23.76
CA ALA A 805 2.16 48.27 -24.74
C ALA A 805 2.02 47.70 -26.16
N ALA A 806 2.02 46.36 -26.31
CA ALA A 806 1.78 45.70 -27.59
C ALA A 806 0.39 46.06 -28.18
N LEU A 807 -0.64 46.09 -27.32
CA LEU A 807 -1.98 46.53 -27.70
C LEU A 807 -2.00 48.00 -28.15
N ASP A 808 -1.38 48.91 -27.40
CA ASP A 808 -1.31 50.32 -27.77
C ASP A 808 -0.62 50.53 -29.14
N VAL A 809 0.44 49.76 -29.42
CA VAL A 809 1.11 49.76 -30.72
C VAL A 809 0.17 49.29 -31.83
N LEU A 810 -0.54 48.17 -31.62
CA LEU A 810 -1.52 47.66 -32.58
C LEU A 810 -2.60 48.70 -32.91
N ILE A 811 -3.21 49.31 -31.88
CA ILE A 811 -4.28 50.29 -32.04
C ILE A 811 -3.78 51.56 -32.76
N SER A 812 -2.54 51.98 -32.53
CA SER A 812 -1.95 53.13 -33.22
C SER A 812 -1.86 52.94 -34.75
N VAL A 813 -1.66 51.69 -35.19
CA VAL A 813 -1.58 51.32 -36.62
C VAL A 813 -2.97 51.00 -37.18
N TYR A 814 -3.84 50.35 -36.40
CA TYR A 814 -5.19 49.96 -36.79
C TYR A 814 -6.27 50.57 -35.87
N PRO A 815 -6.56 51.88 -35.97
CA PRO A 815 -7.56 52.54 -35.11
C PRO A 815 -8.98 51.96 -35.23
N ALA A 816 -9.30 51.30 -36.34
CA ALA A 816 -10.60 50.65 -36.55
C ALA A 816 -10.89 49.55 -35.51
N ALA A 817 -9.85 48.93 -34.94
CA ALA A 817 -9.99 47.91 -33.90
C ALA A 817 -10.64 48.42 -32.60
N GLU A 818 -10.71 49.75 -32.38
CA GLU A 818 -11.42 50.35 -31.25
C GLU A 818 -12.94 50.38 -31.42
N ALA A 819 -13.44 50.32 -32.66
CA ALA A 819 -14.86 50.48 -32.97
C ALA A 819 -15.48 49.23 -33.60
N ASP A 820 -14.69 48.46 -34.35
CA ASP A 820 -15.17 47.27 -35.04
C ASP A 820 -15.33 46.11 -34.05
N ILE A 821 -16.52 45.51 -34.06
CA ILE A 821 -16.82 44.29 -33.29
C ILE A 821 -16.17 43.07 -33.91
N LEU A 822 -15.92 42.03 -33.10
CA LEU A 822 -15.34 40.79 -33.57
C LEU A 822 -16.13 40.18 -34.72
N HIS A 823 -15.42 39.82 -35.80
CA HIS A 823 -16.01 39.09 -36.91
C HIS A 823 -16.50 37.70 -36.42
N PRO A 824 -17.66 37.18 -36.86
CA PRO A 824 -18.19 35.90 -36.39
C PRO A 824 -17.22 34.71 -36.55
N ALA A 825 -16.39 34.71 -37.59
CA ALA A 825 -15.35 33.69 -37.77
C ALA A 825 -14.18 33.81 -36.77
N ASP A 826 -13.93 35.01 -36.24
CA ASP A 826 -12.87 35.22 -35.24
C ASP A 826 -13.36 34.86 -33.83
N VAL A 827 -14.67 34.92 -33.56
CA VAL A 827 -15.28 34.31 -32.37
C VAL A 827 -15.05 32.80 -32.35
N ALA A 828 -15.27 32.12 -33.48
CA ALA A 828 -15.01 30.68 -33.60
C ALA A 828 -13.51 30.36 -33.43
N PHE A 829 -12.63 31.16 -34.05
CA PHE A 829 -11.18 31.07 -33.88
C PHE A 829 -10.77 31.20 -32.40
N PHE A 830 -11.30 32.17 -31.66
CA PHE A 830 -10.98 32.35 -30.25
C PHE A 830 -11.36 31.14 -29.40
N PHE A 831 -12.54 30.55 -29.64
CA PHE A 831 -12.96 29.33 -28.95
C PHE A 831 -12.14 28.09 -29.32
N GLU A 832 -11.61 28.03 -30.54
CA GLU A 832 -10.66 26.99 -30.94
C GLU A 832 -9.32 27.20 -30.25
N LEU A 833 -8.82 28.44 -30.21
CA LEU A 833 -7.57 28.83 -29.56
C LEU A 833 -7.57 28.54 -28.06
N CYS A 834 -8.71 28.73 -27.39
CA CYS A 834 -8.89 28.39 -25.97
C CYS A 834 -8.82 26.87 -25.71
N ARG A 835 -8.98 26.01 -26.74
CA ARG A 835 -8.91 24.55 -26.63
C ARG A 835 -7.55 23.97 -27.04
N THR A 836 -6.65 24.78 -27.58
CA THR A 836 -5.34 24.33 -28.04
C THR A 836 -4.51 23.79 -26.86
N PRO A 837 -3.80 22.65 -27.01
CA PRO A 837 -2.96 22.07 -25.97
C PRO A 837 -1.97 23.08 -25.34
N GLY A 838 -1.71 22.92 -24.04
CA GLY A 838 -0.97 23.88 -23.22
C GLY A 838 -1.67 24.10 -21.88
N LYS A 839 -1.31 25.18 -21.15
CA LYS A 839 -2.01 25.54 -19.91
C LYS A 839 -3.44 26.01 -20.24
N PRO A 840 -4.51 25.46 -19.65
CA PRO A 840 -5.87 25.92 -19.90
C PRO A 840 -6.06 27.41 -19.59
N VAL A 841 -7.01 28.06 -20.25
CA VAL A 841 -7.33 29.48 -20.01
C VAL A 841 -7.84 29.71 -18.58
N ASN A 842 -7.57 30.89 -18.02
CA ASN A 842 -7.99 31.29 -16.67
C ASN A 842 -9.33 32.03 -16.63
N PHE A 843 -10.20 31.76 -17.60
CA PHE A 843 -11.53 32.33 -17.67
C PHE A 843 -12.45 31.34 -18.36
N VAL A 844 -13.76 31.57 -18.23
CA VAL A 844 -14.78 30.80 -18.95
C VAL A 844 -15.10 31.55 -20.25
N PRO A 845 -14.76 31.01 -21.44
CA PRO A 845 -14.96 31.74 -22.70
C PRO A 845 -16.43 31.78 -23.15
N VAL A 846 -17.24 30.79 -22.75
CA VAL A 846 -18.65 30.65 -23.15
C VAL A 846 -19.48 29.99 -22.04
N ILE A 847 -20.71 30.45 -21.86
CA ILE A 847 -21.71 29.82 -20.98
C ILE A 847 -22.56 28.87 -21.82
N ASP A 848 -22.23 27.58 -21.77
CA ASP A 848 -22.96 26.51 -22.45
C ASP A 848 -23.08 25.28 -21.54
N LYS A 849 -23.61 24.18 -22.08
CA LYS A 849 -23.75 22.91 -21.34
C LYS A 849 -22.42 22.36 -20.78
N ASP A 850 -21.28 22.80 -21.31
CA ASP A 850 -19.93 22.40 -20.93
C ASP A 850 -19.28 23.41 -19.95
N VAL A 851 -20.02 24.40 -19.45
CA VAL A 851 -19.52 25.45 -18.53
C VAL A 851 -18.72 24.91 -17.35
N ARG A 852 -19.15 23.81 -16.73
CA ARG A 852 -18.42 23.15 -15.64
C ARG A 852 -17.05 22.66 -16.08
N ARG A 853 -16.95 22.09 -17.29
CA ARG A 853 -15.68 21.58 -17.83
C ARG A 853 -14.70 22.73 -18.05
N TRP A 854 -15.17 23.87 -18.56
CA TRP A 854 -14.34 25.06 -18.70
C TRP A 854 -13.82 25.57 -17.36
N TRP A 855 -14.70 25.67 -16.36
CA TRP A 855 -14.36 26.23 -15.06
C TRP A 855 -13.47 25.28 -14.22
N ARG A 856 -13.77 23.98 -14.18
CA ARG A 856 -12.99 22.96 -13.42
C ARG A 856 -11.67 22.56 -14.08
N SER A 857 -11.46 22.87 -15.34
CA SER A 857 -10.21 22.54 -16.04
C SER A 857 -9.07 23.34 -15.43
N ASP A 858 -8.04 22.68 -14.89
CA ASP A 858 -6.85 23.32 -14.30
C ASP A 858 -7.17 24.44 -13.30
N SER A 859 -7.93 24.09 -12.26
CA SER A 859 -8.45 25.01 -11.23
C SER A 859 -7.73 24.92 -9.88
N LEU A 860 -6.54 24.30 -9.82
CA LEU A 860 -5.84 24.04 -8.55
C LEU A 860 -4.59 24.92 -8.33
N TRP A 861 -3.91 25.35 -9.40
CA TRP A 861 -2.67 26.12 -9.27
C TRP A 861 -2.88 27.54 -8.73
N GLN A 862 -4.11 28.07 -8.84
CA GLN A 862 -4.46 29.42 -8.39
C GLN A 862 -4.29 29.60 -6.87
N ALA A 863 -4.38 28.51 -6.09
CA ALA A 863 -4.14 28.54 -4.65
C ALA A 863 -2.66 28.85 -4.29
N HIS A 864 -1.76 28.85 -5.28
CA HIS A 864 -0.32 29.10 -5.14
C HIS A 864 0.11 30.41 -5.81
N ASP A 865 -0.84 31.18 -6.35
CA ASP A 865 -0.53 32.35 -7.16
C ASP A 865 -1.10 33.63 -6.55
N ALA A 866 -0.27 34.66 -6.44
CA ALA A 866 -0.62 35.91 -5.79
C ALA A 866 -1.68 36.75 -6.54
N ARG A 867 -2.08 36.35 -7.77
CA ARG A 867 -3.16 36.99 -8.53
C ARG A 867 -4.52 36.93 -7.84
N TYR A 868 -4.75 35.91 -7.02
CA TYR A 868 -6.09 35.57 -6.53
C TYR A 868 -6.15 35.60 -5.00
N SER A 869 -7.30 36.00 -4.48
CA SER A 869 -7.60 35.90 -3.05
C SER A 869 -8.00 34.48 -2.66
N ALA A 870 -7.92 34.16 -1.36
CA ALA A 870 -8.28 32.83 -0.87
C ALA A 870 -9.77 32.45 -1.04
N ASP A 871 -10.68 33.42 -1.20
CA ASP A 871 -12.11 33.15 -1.41
C ASP A 871 -12.41 32.72 -2.87
N GLU A 872 -11.59 33.17 -3.82
CA GLU A 872 -11.78 32.99 -5.26
C GLU A 872 -11.28 31.65 -5.81
N VAL A 873 -10.46 30.93 -5.06
CA VAL A 873 -9.68 29.77 -5.53
C VAL A 873 -10.20 28.44 -4.99
N CYS A 874 -10.01 27.35 -5.74
CA CYS A 874 -10.31 26.01 -5.24
C CYS A 874 -9.15 25.52 -4.34
N ILE A 875 -9.45 25.19 -3.08
CA ILE A 875 -8.48 24.70 -2.10
C ILE A 875 -9.00 23.35 -1.62
N ILE A 876 -8.16 22.30 -1.65
CA ILE A 876 -8.61 20.90 -1.54
C ILE A 876 -8.08 20.13 -0.30
N PRO A 877 -8.28 20.63 0.93
CA PRO A 877 -7.84 19.92 2.13
C PRO A 877 -8.77 18.74 2.48
N GLY A 878 -8.30 17.84 3.34
CA GLY A 878 -9.12 16.78 3.91
C GLY A 878 -9.98 17.30 5.07
N PRO A 879 -11.27 16.90 5.16
CA PRO A 879 -12.21 17.48 6.13
C PRO A 879 -11.81 17.26 7.59
N VAL A 880 -11.19 16.12 7.92
CA VAL A 880 -10.69 15.86 9.29
C VAL A 880 -9.31 16.48 9.49
N ALA A 881 -8.43 16.31 8.51
CA ALA A 881 -7.02 16.67 8.65
C ALA A 881 -6.76 18.18 8.71
N VAL A 882 -7.68 19.01 8.19
CA VAL A 882 -7.56 20.48 8.24
C VAL A 882 -7.53 21.02 9.67
N ALA A 883 -8.20 20.36 10.63
CA ALA A 883 -8.12 20.72 12.05
C ALA A 883 -6.72 20.57 12.64
N GLY A 884 -5.85 19.77 12.00
CA GLY A 884 -4.46 19.61 12.38
C GLY A 884 -3.55 20.80 11.98
N ILE A 885 -4.05 21.71 11.14
CA ILE A 885 -3.29 22.88 10.68
C ILE A 885 -3.49 24.03 11.67
N THR A 886 -2.61 24.12 12.66
CA THR A 886 -2.74 25.14 13.73
C THR A 886 -1.83 26.35 13.56
N ARG A 887 -0.88 26.31 12.61
CA ARG A 887 0.12 27.34 12.39
C ARG A 887 0.42 27.48 10.89
N VAL A 888 0.57 28.71 10.42
CA VAL A 888 1.12 29.04 9.11
C VAL A 888 2.64 29.02 9.15
N ASP A 889 3.27 28.54 8.08
CA ASP A 889 4.72 28.54 7.86
C ASP A 889 5.52 27.79 8.95
N GLU A 890 5.01 26.64 9.40
CA GLU A 890 5.83 25.61 10.05
C GLU A 890 6.71 24.93 9.00
N PRO A 891 8.04 24.82 9.17
CA PRO A 891 8.88 24.07 8.25
C PRO A 891 8.41 22.62 8.09
N VAL A 892 8.43 22.08 6.87
CA VAL A 892 7.92 20.72 6.61
C VAL A 892 8.66 19.64 7.41
N GLY A 893 9.98 19.80 7.61
CA GLY A 893 10.77 18.90 8.46
C GLY A 893 10.31 18.93 9.91
N GLU A 894 10.13 20.12 10.50
CA GLU A 894 9.63 20.27 11.88
C GLU A 894 8.24 19.64 12.07
N LEU A 895 7.36 19.81 11.07
CA LEU A 895 6.03 19.19 11.08
C LEU A 895 6.13 17.66 11.14
N LEU A 896 6.90 17.04 10.25
CA LEU A 896 6.98 15.58 10.17
C LEU A 896 7.75 14.99 11.37
N ASP A 897 8.80 15.66 11.83
CA ASP A 897 9.52 15.32 13.07
C ASP A 897 8.59 15.36 14.29
N ARG A 898 7.68 16.35 14.37
CA ARG A 898 6.68 16.44 15.44
C ARG A 898 5.77 15.21 15.47
N PHE A 899 5.39 14.68 14.31
CA PHE A 899 4.58 13.46 14.22
C PHE A 899 5.36 12.23 14.69
N GLU A 900 6.62 12.06 14.28
CA GLU A 900 7.44 10.94 14.74
C GLU A 900 7.75 11.05 16.25
N ALA A 901 8.03 12.26 16.74
CA ALA A 901 8.32 12.51 18.15
C ALA A 901 7.18 12.08 19.09
N GLN A 902 5.93 12.22 18.66
CA GLN A 902 4.77 11.75 19.43
C GLN A 902 4.81 10.23 19.60
N VAL A 903 5.10 9.48 18.53
CA VAL A 903 5.25 8.01 18.59
C VAL A 903 6.40 7.65 19.52
N THR A 904 7.55 8.32 19.39
CA THR A 904 8.72 8.07 20.24
C THR A 904 8.38 8.28 21.71
N ALA A 905 7.65 9.35 22.04
CA ALA A 905 7.22 9.65 23.41
C ALA A 905 6.28 8.57 23.97
N GLU A 906 5.31 8.09 23.17
CA GLU A 906 4.38 7.04 23.58
C GLU A 906 5.08 5.69 23.80
N LEU A 907 5.99 5.30 22.91
CA LEU A 907 6.77 4.07 23.06
C LEU A 907 7.70 4.13 24.28
N ALA A 908 8.33 5.27 24.53
CA ALA A 908 9.16 5.48 25.71
C ALA A 908 8.33 5.43 27.00
N ALA A 909 7.14 6.04 27.00
CA ALA A 909 6.19 5.99 28.12
C ALA A 909 5.68 4.56 28.38
N ALA A 910 5.56 3.73 27.32
CA ALA A 910 5.24 2.31 27.41
C ALA A 910 6.43 1.43 27.86
N GLY A 911 7.61 2.01 28.11
CA GLY A 911 8.80 1.32 28.61
C GLY A 911 9.76 0.82 27.53
N GLY A 912 9.57 1.20 26.27
CA GLY A 912 10.50 0.89 25.17
C GLY A 912 11.90 1.44 25.47
N GLN A 913 12.93 0.60 25.29
CA GLN A 913 14.32 1.01 25.41
C GLN A 913 14.91 1.14 24.00
N PRO A 914 15.54 2.27 23.65
CA PRO A 914 16.21 2.42 22.37
C PRO A 914 17.32 1.38 22.17
N ILE A 915 17.35 0.78 20.98
CA ILE A 915 18.41 -0.14 20.56
C ILE A 915 19.39 0.64 19.67
N PRO A 916 20.70 0.68 19.99
CA PRO A 916 21.69 1.33 19.14
C PRO A 916 21.80 0.67 17.77
N VAL A 917 21.83 1.47 16.71
CA VAL A 917 21.93 1.02 15.31
C VAL A 917 22.75 2.00 14.48
N ASP A 918 23.40 1.54 13.41
CA ASP A 918 24.28 2.37 12.59
C ASP A 918 23.56 3.34 11.64
N GLY A 919 22.31 3.03 11.32
CA GLY A 919 21.46 3.84 10.44
C GLY A 919 20.11 3.16 10.24
N ARG A 920 19.06 3.92 9.91
CA ARG A 920 17.68 3.42 9.82
C ARG A 920 17.51 2.27 8.82
N LYS A 921 18.26 2.29 7.70
CA LYS A 921 18.16 1.26 6.66
C LYS A 921 18.78 -0.05 7.13
N ARG A 922 17.97 -1.10 7.17
CA ARG A 922 18.33 -2.45 7.61
C ARG A 922 17.47 -3.47 6.84
N ALA A 923 17.70 -3.58 5.53
CA ALA A 923 16.97 -4.54 4.71
C ALA A 923 17.35 -6.00 5.03
N GLY A 924 18.44 -6.22 5.77
CA GLY A 924 18.88 -7.52 6.25
C GLY A 924 19.63 -8.32 5.18
N VAL A 925 20.14 -7.63 4.15
CA VAL A 925 20.94 -8.21 3.08
C VAL A 925 22.36 -8.49 3.58
N ILE A 926 22.87 -7.62 4.44
CA ILE A 926 24.22 -7.68 5.01
C ILE A 926 24.14 -8.08 6.47
N SER A 927 24.89 -9.11 6.86
CA SER A 927 25.06 -9.50 8.26
C SER A 927 26.30 -8.80 8.82
N GLY A 928 26.11 -7.81 9.70
CA GLY A 928 27.20 -7.08 10.35
C GLY A 928 26.75 -5.76 10.95
N GLU A 929 27.66 -5.09 11.64
CA GLU A 929 27.49 -3.76 12.25
C GLU A 929 28.56 -2.80 11.71
N GLY A 930 28.35 -1.50 11.90
CA GLY A 930 29.23 -0.42 11.52
C GLY A 930 28.85 0.28 10.21
N ALA A 931 29.51 1.41 9.92
CA ALA A 931 29.29 2.19 8.71
C ALA A 931 29.59 1.40 7.42
N VAL A 932 30.46 0.39 7.47
CA VAL A 932 30.68 -0.53 6.34
C VAL A 932 29.40 -1.29 5.98
N ALA A 933 28.66 -1.78 6.99
CA ALA A 933 27.38 -2.45 6.76
C ALA A 933 26.35 -1.47 6.16
N ALA A 934 26.29 -0.24 6.66
CA ALA A 934 25.40 0.80 6.11
C ALA A 934 25.70 1.14 4.64
N ILE A 935 26.99 1.27 4.27
CA ILE A 935 27.41 1.48 2.88
C ILE A 935 27.02 0.28 2.01
N LEU A 936 27.19 -0.94 2.50
CA LEU A 936 26.80 -2.15 1.74
C LEU A 936 25.28 -2.36 1.69
N GLU A 937 24.52 -1.81 2.64
CA GLU A 937 23.05 -1.76 2.69
C GLU A 937 22.47 -0.63 1.82
N ALA A 938 23.24 0.39 1.46
CA ALA A 938 22.82 1.41 0.50
C ALA A 938 22.65 0.81 -0.91
N ASP A 939 21.52 1.12 -1.54
CA ASP A 939 21.18 0.62 -2.88
C ASP A 939 21.92 1.37 -3.98
N ASP A 940 22.08 2.68 -3.77
CA ASP A 940 22.63 3.63 -4.70
C ASP A 940 23.79 4.41 -4.03
N VAL A 941 24.51 5.17 -4.83
CA VAL A 941 25.60 6.07 -4.42
C VAL A 941 25.46 7.37 -5.21
N GLU A 942 25.76 8.50 -4.58
CA GLU A 942 25.99 9.71 -5.35
C GLU A 942 27.40 9.67 -5.93
N TRP A 943 27.49 9.53 -7.25
CA TRP A 943 28.73 9.52 -8.00
C TRP A 943 28.85 10.83 -8.80
N ALA A 944 29.69 11.74 -8.33
CA ALA A 944 29.94 13.04 -8.96
C ALA A 944 28.64 13.80 -9.33
N GLY A 945 27.72 13.90 -8.37
CA GLY A 945 26.43 14.59 -8.54
C GLY A 945 25.36 13.79 -9.28
N ARG A 946 25.60 12.52 -9.63
CA ARG A 946 24.61 11.63 -10.23
C ARG A 946 24.30 10.48 -9.29
N ILE A 947 23.02 10.14 -9.14
CA ILE A 947 22.67 8.92 -8.40
C ILE A 947 22.79 7.70 -9.32
N VAL A 948 23.65 6.77 -8.93
CA VAL A 948 23.90 5.53 -9.67
C VAL A 948 23.86 4.33 -8.74
N PRO A 949 23.64 3.10 -9.24
CA PRO A 949 23.69 1.91 -8.41
C PRO A 949 25.00 1.80 -7.64
N ASN A 950 24.92 1.43 -6.36
CA ASN A 950 26.10 1.29 -5.52
C ASN A 950 27.09 0.29 -6.15
N PRO A 951 28.37 0.66 -6.39
CA PRO A 951 29.36 -0.22 -7.00
C PRO A 951 29.53 -1.57 -6.30
N ALA A 952 29.32 -1.63 -4.98
CA ALA A 952 29.35 -2.88 -4.23
C ALA A 952 28.26 -3.88 -4.67
N THR A 953 27.12 -3.37 -5.16
CA THR A 953 26.02 -4.13 -5.76
C THR A 953 26.36 -4.59 -7.17
N VAL A 954 27.06 -3.76 -7.94
CA VAL A 954 27.42 -4.05 -9.34
C VAL A 954 28.52 -5.11 -9.43
N ILE A 955 29.45 -5.11 -8.47
CA ILE A 955 30.57 -6.09 -8.41
C ILE A 955 30.07 -7.53 -8.23
N GLY A 956 28.97 -7.74 -7.52
CA GLY A 956 28.43 -9.06 -7.27
C GLY A 956 27.27 -9.06 -6.27
N ASP A 957 26.77 -10.27 -5.99
CA ASP A 957 25.67 -10.47 -5.05
C ASP A 957 26.00 -9.90 -3.66
N ARG A 958 25.20 -8.92 -3.22
CA ARG A 958 25.39 -8.22 -1.94
C ARG A 958 25.38 -9.17 -0.75
N GLY A 959 24.58 -10.23 -0.80
CA GLY A 959 24.51 -11.24 0.27
C GLY A 959 25.79 -12.08 0.42
N ARG A 960 26.78 -11.91 -0.47
CA ARG A 960 28.09 -12.58 -0.40
C ARG A 960 29.17 -11.73 0.26
N TRP A 961 28.88 -10.47 0.60
CA TRP A 961 29.78 -9.67 1.41
C TRP A 961 29.77 -10.18 2.85
N VAL A 962 30.95 -10.33 3.43
CA VAL A 962 31.13 -10.71 4.83
C VAL A 962 31.80 -9.55 5.54
N VAL A 963 31.10 -8.94 6.50
CA VAL A 963 31.68 -7.95 7.41
C VAL A 963 32.60 -8.71 8.38
N VAL A 964 33.91 -8.50 8.24
CA VAL A 964 34.92 -9.18 9.06
C VAL A 964 35.27 -8.39 10.33
N ASP A 965 35.13 -7.06 10.26
CA ASP A 965 35.19 -6.14 11.38
C ASP A 965 34.36 -4.86 11.04
N PRO A 966 34.04 -3.98 12.01
CA PRO A 966 33.20 -2.80 11.77
C PRO A 966 33.74 -1.82 10.70
N ASP A 967 35.02 -1.92 10.38
CA ASP A 967 35.74 -1.06 9.45
C ASP A 967 36.16 -1.81 8.16
N ARG A 968 35.77 -3.08 7.98
CA ARG A 968 36.19 -3.91 6.85
C ARG A 968 35.21 -5.01 6.48
N ALA A 969 34.92 -5.13 5.19
CA ALA A 969 34.16 -6.23 4.61
C ALA A 969 34.86 -6.82 3.38
N GLU A 970 34.65 -8.11 3.15
CA GLU A 970 35.27 -8.86 2.05
C GLU A 970 34.19 -9.55 1.18
N HIS A 971 34.38 -9.51 -0.13
CA HIS A 971 33.55 -10.23 -1.10
C HIS A 971 34.37 -11.37 -1.74
N ALA A 972 34.25 -12.57 -1.17
CA ALA A 972 35.06 -13.72 -1.56
C ALA A 972 35.00 -14.09 -3.06
N PRO A 973 33.85 -14.01 -3.76
CA PRO A 973 33.79 -14.38 -5.19
C PRO A 973 34.66 -13.50 -6.11
N THR A 974 34.83 -12.22 -5.80
CA THR A 974 35.61 -11.28 -6.64
C THR A 974 36.94 -10.91 -6.02
N GLY A 975 37.13 -11.16 -4.72
CA GLY A 975 38.29 -10.69 -3.96
C GLY A 975 38.25 -9.19 -3.66
N ALA A 976 37.11 -8.53 -3.87
CA ALA A 976 36.94 -7.13 -3.50
C ALA A 976 36.88 -6.95 -1.98
N VAL A 977 37.39 -5.83 -1.49
CA VAL A 977 37.41 -5.46 -0.07
C VAL A 977 36.88 -4.04 0.06
N LEU A 978 36.01 -3.80 1.03
CA LEU A 978 35.61 -2.45 1.45
C LEU A 978 36.25 -2.20 2.80
N GLU A 979 37.13 -1.22 2.91
CA GLU A 979 37.88 -0.95 4.15
C GLU A 979 37.97 0.53 4.48
N ARG A 980 37.97 0.85 5.76
CA ARG A 980 38.08 2.23 6.23
C ARG A 980 39.47 2.79 5.97
N ALA A 981 39.54 3.88 5.21
CA ALA A 981 40.78 4.58 4.87
C ALA A 981 40.94 5.91 5.65
N GLY A 982 39.88 6.40 6.29
CA GLY A 982 39.92 7.64 7.07
C GLY A 982 38.63 7.91 7.84
N SER A 983 38.51 9.11 8.43
CA SER A 983 37.26 9.55 9.04
C SER A 983 36.20 9.75 7.95
N GLY A 984 35.10 9.01 8.02
CA GLY A 984 34.03 9.03 7.00
C GLY A 984 34.38 8.38 5.66
N ARG A 985 35.66 8.06 5.39
CA ARG A 985 36.13 7.52 4.10
C ARG A 985 36.39 6.02 4.15
N PHE A 986 35.84 5.31 3.16
CA PHE A 986 36.01 3.89 2.91
C PHE A 986 36.49 3.68 1.48
N ASP A 987 37.52 2.88 1.28
CA ASP A 987 38.00 2.56 -0.05
C ASP A 987 37.42 1.19 -0.46
N LEU A 988 36.70 1.15 -1.57
CA LEU A 988 36.32 -0.08 -2.26
C LEU A 988 37.50 -0.50 -3.15
N VAL A 989 38.16 -1.56 -2.72
CA VAL A 989 39.38 -2.11 -3.28
C VAL A 989 39.02 -3.29 -4.19
N VAL A 990 39.21 -3.14 -5.50
CA VAL A 990 38.81 -4.14 -6.50
C VAL A 990 40.04 -4.68 -7.24
N PRO A 991 40.28 -6.00 -7.25
CA PRO A 991 41.35 -6.59 -8.04
C PRO A 991 40.96 -6.64 -9.52
N VAL A 992 41.77 -6.05 -10.40
CA VAL A 992 41.57 -6.04 -11.86
C VAL A 992 42.88 -6.35 -12.58
N SER A 993 42.90 -7.43 -13.36
CA SER A 993 44.03 -7.82 -14.23
C SER A 993 45.40 -7.85 -13.54
N GLY A 994 45.47 -8.35 -12.30
CA GLY A 994 46.73 -8.43 -11.52
C GLY A 994 47.14 -7.12 -10.83
N THR A 995 46.30 -6.09 -10.91
CA THR A 995 46.44 -4.81 -10.20
C THR A 995 45.24 -4.58 -9.27
N THR A 996 45.24 -3.47 -8.54
CA THR A 996 44.18 -3.12 -7.59
C THR A 996 43.72 -1.70 -7.82
N ILE A 997 42.43 -1.51 -8.06
CA ILE A 997 41.77 -0.22 -8.16
C ILE A 997 41.16 0.13 -6.80
N ARG A 998 41.21 1.41 -6.42
CA ARG A 998 40.57 1.94 -5.21
C ARG A 998 39.54 2.98 -5.62
N ILE A 999 38.30 2.77 -5.19
CA ILE A 999 37.19 3.71 -5.37
C ILE A 999 36.89 4.29 -3.97
N PRO A 1000 37.16 5.57 -3.71
CA PRO A 1000 36.87 6.19 -2.41
C PRO A 1000 35.36 6.49 -2.27
N LEU A 1001 34.73 5.93 -1.24
CA LEU A 1001 33.36 6.22 -0.81
C LEU A 1001 33.38 6.99 0.51
N HIS A 1002 32.52 8.00 0.62
CA HIS A 1002 32.33 8.78 1.84
C HIS A 1002 30.97 8.48 2.44
N ALA A 1003 30.95 8.01 3.69
CA ALA A 1003 29.74 7.94 4.50
C ALA A 1003 29.47 9.33 5.08
N THR A 1004 28.51 10.04 4.49
CA THR A 1004 27.98 11.31 5.02
C THR A 1004 27.01 11.05 6.18
N GLU A 1005 26.67 12.09 6.94
CA GLU A 1005 25.68 11.96 8.04
C GLU A 1005 24.32 11.47 7.53
N ALA A 1006 23.94 11.83 6.30
CA ALA A 1006 22.69 11.43 5.66
C ALA A 1006 22.52 9.91 5.54
N ILE A 1007 23.60 9.11 5.54
CA ILE A 1007 23.50 7.65 5.48
C ILE A 1007 22.76 7.06 6.69
N THR A 1008 22.74 7.78 7.82
CA THR A 1008 22.09 7.33 9.06
C THR A 1008 20.56 7.38 8.96
N ASP A 1009 20.00 8.22 8.09
CA ASP A 1009 18.57 8.45 7.95
C ASP A 1009 18.09 8.52 6.49
N GLY A 1010 18.64 7.65 5.64
CA GLY A 1010 18.06 7.33 4.33
C GLY A 1010 18.68 8.05 3.13
N GLY A 1011 19.83 8.70 3.33
CA GLY A 1011 20.74 9.12 2.27
C GLY A 1011 21.71 8.03 1.85
N ASN A 1012 22.47 8.31 0.79
CA ASN A 1012 23.41 7.38 0.19
C ASN A 1012 24.87 7.82 0.40
N PRO A 1013 25.85 6.91 0.29
CA PRO A 1013 27.27 7.27 0.27
C PRO A 1013 27.59 8.20 -0.91
N LEU A 1014 28.67 8.96 -0.79
CA LEU A 1014 29.14 9.93 -1.78
C LEU A 1014 30.51 9.54 -2.35
N ILE A 1015 30.66 9.68 -3.67
CA ILE A 1015 31.93 9.63 -4.39
C ILE A 1015 32.08 10.98 -5.09
N GLY A 1016 32.95 11.84 -4.56
CA GLY A 1016 33.17 13.17 -5.11
C GLY A 1016 33.83 13.13 -6.50
N ALA A 1017 33.66 14.19 -7.29
CA ALA A 1017 34.19 14.27 -8.65
C ALA A 1017 35.71 14.01 -8.74
N ASP A 1018 36.50 14.55 -7.80
CA ASP A 1018 37.95 14.33 -7.75
C ASP A 1018 38.32 12.87 -7.41
N ASP A 1019 37.56 12.23 -6.52
CA ASP A 1019 37.75 10.82 -6.15
C ASP A 1019 37.35 9.89 -7.30
N ALA A 1020 36.21 10.17 -7.95
CA ALA A 1020 35.78 9.48 -9.16
C ALA A 1020 36.83 9.63 -10.28
N SER A 1021 37.26 10.86 -10.56
CA SER A 1021 38.30 11.14 -11.57
C SER A 1021 39.60 10.40 -11.27
N SER A 1022 40.04 10.38 -10.01
CA SER A 1022 41.27 9.70 -9.58
C SER A 1022 41.15 8.18 -9.75
N ALA A 1023 40.03 7.60 -9.31
CA ALA A 1023 39.76 6.17 -9.45
C ALA A 1023 39.72 5.78 -10.93
N MET A 1024 38.98 6.52 -11.75
CA MET A 1024 38.85 6.26 -13.19
C MET A 1024 40.18 6.45 -13.93
N THR A 1025 41.01 7.41 -13.54
CA THR A 1025 42.36 7.56 -14.10
C THR A 1025 43.24 6.34 -13.78
N ALA A 1026 43.10 5.73 -12.60
CA ALA A 1026 43.79 4.48 -12.29
C ALA A 1026 43.31 3.32 -13.18
N ILE A 1027 42.00 3.20 -13.43
CA ILE A 1027 41.44 2.22 -14.38
C ILE A 1027 41.99 2.46 -15.79
N LEU A 1028 41.98 3.72 -16.23
CA LEU A 1028 42.50 4.15 -17.52
C LEU A 1028 43.97 3.81 -17.69
N THR A 1029 44.77 3.97 -16.63
CA THR A 1029 46.19 3.61 -16.60
C THR A 1029 46.38 2.11 -16.81
N VAL A 1030 45.54 1.28 -16.20
CA VAL A 1030 45.55 -0.18 -16.43
C VAL A 1030 45.16 -0.49 -17.88
N ALA A 1031 44.12 0.15 -18.41
CA ALA A 1031 43.69 -0.02 -19.80
C ALA A 1031 44.76 0.43 -20.83
N ALA A 1032 45.53 1.47 -20.50
CA ALA A 1032 46.63 1.99 -21.31
C ALA A 1032 47.92 1.14 -21.22
N GLY A 1033 47.92 0.04 -20.46
CA GLY A 1033 49.08 -0.86 -20.35
C GLY A 1033 50.06 -0.53 -19.23
N GLY A 1034 49.65 0.25 -18.22
CA GLY A 1034 50.37 0.47 -16.97
C GLY A 1034 50.90 1.89 -16.75
N SER A 1035 50.89 2.75 -17.76
CA SER A 1035 51.26 4.17 -17.64
C SER A 1035 50.53 5.01 -18.69
N LEU A 1036 50.12 6.22 -18.31
CA LEU A 1036 49.64 7.24 -19.25
C LEU A 1036 50.81 8.11 -19.71
N ALA A 1037 50.75 8.57 -20.96
CA ALA A 1037 51.70 9.52 -21.52
C ALA A 1037 51.37 10.95 -21.08
N ASP A 1038 52.37 11.83 -21.09
CA ASP A 1038 52.15 13.24 -20.78
C ASP A 1038 51.22 13.89 -21.82
N VAL A 1039 50.36 14.79 -21.34
CA VAL A 1039 49.44 15.56 -22.18
C VAL A 1039 49.70 17.04 -21.95
N GLU A 1040 50.13 17.75 -22.99
CA GLU A 1040 50.34 19.19 -22.97
C GLU A 1040 49.38 19.85 -23.96
N ALA A 1041 48.62 20.85 -23.50
CA ALA A 1041 47.63 21.56 -24.32
C ALA A 1041 46.66 20.64 -25.09
N GLY A 1042 46.21 19.54 -24.47
CA GLY A 1042 45.30 18.57 -25.07
C GLY A 1042 45.95 17.60 -26.06
N VAL A 1043 47.28 17.58 -26.16
CA VAL A 1043 48.03 16.73 -27.11
C VAL A 1043 48.95 15.77 -26.37
N SER A 1044 48.95 14.50 -26.77
CA SER A 1044 49.86 13.47 -26.29
C SER A 1044 50.70 12.92 -27.44
N THR A 1045 52.02 12.94 -27.29
CA THR A 1045 52.96 12.39 -28.29
C THR A 1045 53.71 11.20 -27.70
N THR A 1046 53.61 10.04 -28.35
CA THR A 1046 54.36 8.83 -27.98
C THR A 1046 55.13 8.28 -29.18
N THR A 1047 56.16 7.47 -28.90
CA THR A 1047 56.92 6.76 -29.92
C THR A 1047 56.70 5.27 -29.77
N PHE A 1048 56.29 4.61 -30.85
CA PHE A 1048 55.98 3.19 -30.89
C PHE A 1048 56.95 2.46 -31.83
N ALA A 1049 57.64 1.45 -31.31
CA ALA A 1049 58.50 0.59 -32.12
C ALA A 1049 57.65 -0.39 -32.94
N TRP A 1050 57.45 -0.06 -34.22
CA TRP A 1050 56.71 -0.89 -35.16
C TRP A 1050 57.51 -2.13 -35.56
N ASN A 1051 56.91 -3.30 -35.36
CA ASN A 1051 57.40 -4.56 -35.91
C ASN A 1051 56.50 -4.98 -37.08
N PRO A 1052 57.03 -5.14 -38.32
CA PRO A 1052 56.24 -5.57 -39.46
C PRO A 1052 55.60 -6.96 -39.29
N ASP A 1053 56.14 -7.81 -38.43
CA ASP A 1053 55.54 -9.12 -38.11
C ASP A 1053 54.18 -8.98 -37.38
N SER A 1054 53.93 -7.84 -36.71
CA SER A 1054 52.66 -7.56 -36.03
C SER A 1054 51.46 -7.58 -36.98
N VAL A 1055 51.69 -7.33 -38.27
CA VAL A 1055 50.65 -7.43 -39.31
C VAL A 1055 50.20 -8.89 -39.49
N ALA A 1056 51.15 -9.83 -39.44
CA ALA A 1056 50.85 -11.25 -39.51
C ALA A 1056 50.17 -11.74 -38.22
N ASP A 1057 50.61 -11.25 -37.06
CA ASP A 1057 49.99 -11.56 -35.76
C ASP A 1057 48.55 -11.06 -35.69
N HIS A 1058 48.30 -9.80 -36.09
CA HIS A 1058 46.95 -9.25 -36.19
C HIS A 1058 46.08 -10.04 -37.17
N ALA A 1059 46.61 -10.32 -38.36
CA ALA A 1059 45.93 -11.13 -39.38
C ALA A 1059 45.57 -12.54 -38.89
N ALA A 1060 46.40 -13.15 -38.05
CA ALA A 1060 46.12 -14.45 -37.45
C ALA A 1060 44.94 -14.39 -36.47
N VAL A 1061 44.84 -13.31 -35.68
CA VAL A 1061 43.74 -13.08 -34.74
C VAL A 1061 42.44 -12.75 -35.47
N THR A 1062 42.45 -11.76 -36.36
CA THR A 1062 41.24 -11.32 -37.07
C THR A 1062 40.77 -12.35 -38.10
N GLY A 1063 41.71 -13.06 -38.73
CA GLY A 1063 41.45 -14.05 -39.75
C GLY A 1063 40.68 -15.28 -39.27
N TYR A 1064 40.71 -15.59 -37.97
CA TYR A 1064 40.00 -16.73 -37.38
C TYR A 1064 38.47 -16.65 -37.56
N THR A 1065 37.93 -15.43 -37.69
CA THR A 1065 36.49 -15.17 -37.84
C THR A 1065 36.05 -15.03 -39.30
N LEU A 1066 36.98 -15.10 -40.25
CA LEU A 1066 36.66 -14.95 -41.67
C LEU A 1066 35.94 -16.20 -42.22
N PRO A 1067 34.95 -16.02 -43.12
CA PRO A 1067 34.37 -17.10 -43.90
C PRO A 1067 35.43 -17.98 -44.57
N ALA A 1068 35.16 -19.29 -44.72
CA ALA A 1068 36.13 -20.27 -45.23
C ALA A 1068 36.68 -19.98 -46.65
N ASN A 1069 36.02 -19.09 -47.41
CA ASN A 1069 36.44 -18.64 -48.74
C ASN A 1069 37.27 -17.35 -48.72
N LEU A 1070 37.55 -16.77 -47.54
CA LEU A 1070 38.37 -15.58 -47.36
C LEU A 1070 39.62 -15.94 -46.55
N THR A 1071 40.74 -15.32 -46.89
CA THR A 1071 42.00 -15.46 -46.16
C THR A 1071 42.51 -14.06 -45.80
N PRO A 1072 43.03 -13.86 -44.59
CA PRO A 1072 43.57 -12.57 -44.21
C PRO A 1072 44.80 -12.26 -45.08
N THR A 1073 44.89 -11.01 -45.53
CA THR A 1073 46.00 -10.54 -46.35
C THR A 1073 47.18 -10.16 -45.48
N THR A 1074 48.40 -10.47 -45.93
CA THR A 1074 49.63 -10.02 -45.28
C THR A 1074 50.63 -9.52 -46.34
N PRO A 1075 51.55 -8.61 -46.00
CA PRO A 1075 52.55 -8.08 -46.94
C PRO A 1075 53.45 -9.13 -47.59
N ILE A 1076 53.52 -10.35 -47.03
CA ILE A 1076 54.33 -11.47 -47.53
C ILE A 1076 53.62 -12.17 -48.72
N GLN A 1077 52.30 -12.03 -48.84
CA GLN A 1077 51.53 -12.63 -49.92
C GLN A 1077 51.64 -11.82 -51.22
N PRO A 1078 51.52 -12.46 -52.40
CA PRO A 1078 51.45 -11.75 -53.67
C PRO A 1078 50.24 -10.80 -53.70
N PHE A 1079 50.49 -9.50 -53.91
CA PHE A 1079 49.49 -8.43 -53.84
C PHE A 1079 48.87 -8.18 -52.45
N GLY A 1080 49.46 -8.75 -51.39
CA GLY A 1080 49.03 -8.48 -50.03
C GLY A 1080 49.56 -7.15 -49.48
N PHE A 1081 48.87 -6.61 -48.49
CA PHE A 1081 49.20 -5.32 -47.86
C PHE A 1081 48.97 -5.37 -46.36
N ALA A 1082 49.49 -4.39 -45.62
CA ALA A 1082 49.18 -4.23 -44.21
C ALA A 1082 47.83 -3.52 -44.07
N VAL A 1083 46.92 -4.12 -43.30
CA VAL A 1083 45.59 -3.54 -43.04
C VAL A 1083 45.77 -2.31 -42.11
N PRO A 1084 45.09 -1.17 -42.36
CA PRO A 1084 45.27 0.04 -41.56
C PRO A 1084 45.03 -0.16 -40.06
N ASP A 1085 44.09 -1.01 -39.68
CA ASP A 1085 43.74 -1.32 -38.28
C ASP A 1085 44.93 -1.81 -37.44
N THR A 1086 45.96 -2.37 -38.09
CA THR A 1086 47.19 -2.81 -37.41
C THR A 1086 47.93 -1.67 -36.71
N LEU A 1087 47.70 -0.42 -37.11
CA LEU A 1087 48.29 0.76 -36.50
C LEU A 1087 47.54 1.23 -35.25
N VAL A 1088 46.26 0.89 -35.10
CA VAL A 1088 45.40 1.39 -34.01
C VAL A 1088 45.91 0.95 -32.64
N GLY A 1089 46.52 -0.22 -32.55
CA GLY A 1089 47.13 -0.71 -31.31
C GLY A 1089 48.23 0.22 -30.76
N ALA A 1090 48.95 0.93 -31.64
CA ALA A 1090 49.96 1.91 -31.24
C ALA A 1090 49.35 3.22 -30.71
N CYS A 1091 48.10 3.51 -31.09
CA CYS A 1091 47.41 4.76 -30.77
C CYS A 1091 46.81 4.79 -29.37
N TRP A 1092 46.40 3.62 -28.84
CA TRP A 1092 45.59 3.55 -27.62
C TRP A 1092 46.21 4.25 -26.40
N PRO A 1093 47.50 4.10 -26.08
CA PRO A 1093 48.08 4.79 -24.93
C PRO A 1093 47.95 6.31 -25.03
N SER A 1094 48.20 6.90 -26.21
CA SER A 1094 48.06 8.35 -26.42
C SER A 1094 46.58 8.79 -26.38
N VAL A 1095 45.68 8.03 -27.00
CA VAL A 1095 44.23 8.32 -26.99
C VAL A 1095 43.68 8.32 -25.56
N PHE A 1096 43.97 7.28 -24.79
CA PHE A 1096 43.52 7.20 -23.40
C PHE A 1096 44.16 8.30 -22.54
N SER A 1097 45.41 8.68 -22.79
CA SER A 1097 46.03 9.80 -22.07
C SER A 1097 45.29 11.11 -22.32
N VAL A 1098 44.91 11.39 -23.57
CA VAL A 1098 44.10 12.56 -23.94
C VAL A 1098 42.71 12.53 -23.31
N ILE A 1099 42.03 11.37 -23.31
CA ILE A 1099 40.73 11.20 -22.65
C ILE A 1099 40.84 11.47 -21.14
N GLY A 1100 41.87 10.97 -20.47
CA GLY A 1100 42.09 11.21 -19.04
C GLY A 1100 42.36 12.68 -18.69
N ALA A 1101 42.98 13.40 -19.63
CA ALA A 1101 43.24 14.84 -19.50
C ALA A 1101 42.05 15.72 -19.94
N ALA A 1102 41.01 15.15 -20.55
CA ALA A 1102 39.87 15.92 -21.07
C ALA A 1102 39.10 16.63 -19.94
N ARG A 1103 38.69 17.87 -20.21
CA ARG A 1103 37.92 18.73 -19.31
C ARG A 1103 36.73 19.34 -20.06
N THR A 1104 35.65 19.64 -19.35
CA THR A 1104 34.54 20.44 -19.89
C THR A 1104 34.95 21.91 -20.02
N ASP A 1105 34.11 22.73 -20.68
CA ASP A 1105 34.31 24.20 -20.73
C ASP A 1105 34.33 24.85 -19.34
N ALA A 1106 33.62 24.25 -18.37
CA ALA A 1106 33.63 24.67 -16.96
C ALA A 1106 34.88 24.20 -16.18
N GLY A 1107 35.74 23.39 -16.81
CA GLY A 1107 36.98 22.87 -16.21
C GLY A 1107 36.82 21.55 -15.46
N GLU A 1108 35.67 20.88 -15.55
CA GLU A 1108 35.39 19.64 -14.82
C GLU A 1108 36.04 18.41 -15.49
N PRO A 1109 36.59 17.46 -14.71
CA PRO A 1109 37.11 16.20 -15.24
C PRO A 1109 36.05 15.38 -15.97
N VAL A 1110 36.31 15.02 -17.23
CA VAL A 1110 35.38 14.16 -18.00
C VAL A 1110 35.53 12.68 -17.66
N VAL A 1111 36.70 12.28 -17.17
CA VAL A 1111 37.06 10.88 -16.92
C VAL A 1111 36.25 10.24 -15.79
N GLU A 1112 35.47 11.00 -15.02
CA GLU A 1112 34.65 10.50 -13.91
C GLU A 1112 33.64 9.39 -14.29
N GLY A 1113 33.20 9.34 -15.57
CA GLY A 1113 32.27 8.34 -16.10
C GLY A 1113 32.92 7.27 -16.99
N LEU A 1114 34.22 6.99 -16.84
CA LEU A 1114 34.97 6.12 -17.74
C LEU A 1114 34.40 4.70 -17.88
N LEU A 1115 33.75 4.16 -16.84
CA LEU A 1115 33.14 2.82 -16.90
C LEU A 1115 31.97 2.73 -17.89
N ASP A 1116 31.34 3.86 -18.21
CA ASP A 1116 30.26 3.98 -19.20
C ASP A 1116 30.78 4.46 -20.56
N LEU A 1117 32.10 4.43 -20.79
CA LEU A 1117 32.70 4.87 -22.05
C LEU A 1117 32.28 3.95 -23.20
N VAL A 1118 31.61 4.55 -24.20
CA VAL A 1118 31.25 3.88 -25.46
C VAL A 1118 32.09 4.44 -26.60
N HIS A 1119 32.77 3.57 -27.35
CA HIS A 1119 33.43 3.95 -28.59
C HIS A 1119 32.37 4.06 -29.71
N LEU A 1120 31.98 5.29 -30.04
CA LEU A 1120 30.86 5.57 -30.96
C LEU A 1120 31.21 5.27 -32.42
N ASP A 1121 32.32 5.82 -32.92
CA ASP A 1121 32.77 5.67 -34.29
C ASP A 1121 34.30 5.68 -34.41
N HIS A 1122 34.81 5.09 -35.50
CA HIS A 1122 36.24 5.03 -35.80
C HIS A 1122 36.47 5.20 -37.30
N ALA A 1123 37.40 6.09 -37.66
CA ALA A 1123 37.77 6.36 -39.05
C ALA A 1123 39.29 6.40 -39.21
N ILE A 1124 39.79 5.80 -40.29
CA ILE A 1124 41.21 5.80 -40.64
C ILE A 1124 41.38 6.35 -42.05
N GLU A 1125 42.15 7.44 -42.18
CA GLU A 1125 42.60 7.98 -43.46
C GLU A 1125 44.08 7.67 -43.65
N LEU A 1126 44.42 6.92 -44.71
CA LEU A 1126 45.82 6.66 -45.07
C LEU A 1126 46.36 7.75 -45.99
N THR A 1127 47.35 8.49 -45.51
CA THR A 1127 48.07 9.52 -46.30
C THR A 1127 49.39 8.99 -46.89
N GLY A 1128 49.78 7.75 -46.55
CA GLY A 1128 51.03 7.11 -46.97
C GLY A 1128 50.98 5.57 -46.92
N GLN A 1129 52.14 4.92 -47.06
CA GLN A 1129 52.27 3.46 -46.95
C GLN A 1129 52.65 3.04 -45.53
N ILE A 1130 52.05 1.96 -45.03
CA ILE A 1130 52.40 1.35 -43.75
C ILE A 1130 53.80 0.69 -43.86
N PRO A 1131 54.74 0.94 -42.93
CA PRO A 1131 56.10 0.42 -43.04
C PRO A 1131 56.16 -1.11 -43.09
N THR A 1132 56.94 -1.64 -44.04
CA THR A 1132 57.17 -3.10 -44.18
C THR A 1132 58.44 -3.58 -43.47
N THR A 1133 59.15 -2.68 -42.80
CA THR A 1133 60.34 -2.95 -42.00
C THR A 1133 60.15 -2.40 -40.59
N ALA A 1134 60.99 -2.83 -39.64
CA ALA A 1134 60.99 -2.23 -38.31
C ALA A 1134 61.23 -0.71 -38.42
N ALA A 1135 60.41 0.08 -37.72
CA ALA A 1135 60.44 1.54 -37.74
C ALA A 1135 59.96 2.09 -36.39
N ASP A 1136 60.36 3.31 -36.04
CA ASP A 1136 59.78 4.02 -34.90
C ASP A 1136 58.70 4.95 -35.44
N LEU A 1137 57.44 4.70 -35.05
CA LEU A 1137 56.30 5.54 -35.42
C LEU A 1137 56.06 6.57 -34.33
N VAL A 1138 55.83 7.82 -34.72
CA VAL A 1138 55.42 8.87 -33.79
C VAL A 1138 53.91 8.99 -33.84
N VAL A 1139 53.25 8.75 -32.71
CA VAL A 1139 51.80 8.85 -32.55
C VAL A 1139 51.49 10.14 -31.82
N THR A 1140 50.73 11.04 -32.44
CA THR A 1140 50.26 12.29 -31.85
C THR A 1140 48.74 12.25 -31.74
N ALA A 1141 48.20 12.11 -30.53
CA ALA A 1141 46.78 12.20 -30.27
C ALA A 1141 46.44 13.61 -29.76
N ALA A 1142 45.38 14.23 -30.26
CA ALA A 1142 44.91 15.55 -29.87
C ALA A 1142 43.42 15.53 -29.53
N LEU A 1143 43.05 16.23 -28.45
CA LEU A 1143 41.66 16.44 -28.06
C LEU A 1143 40.98 17.37 -29.08
N GLY A 1144 39.84 16.93 -29.61
CA GLY A 1144 38.92 17.74 -30.40
C GLY A 1144 37.89 18.44 -29.50
N GLY A 1145 36.60 18.22 -29.79
CA GLY A 1145 35.50 18.73 -28.98
C GLY A 1145 35.13 17.84 -27.78
N VAL A 1146 34.67 18.47 -26.71
CA VAL A 1146 33.94 17.84 -25.61
C VAL A 1146 32.58 18.53 -25.50
N TYR A 1147 31.49 17.82 -25.74
CA TYR A 1147 30.13 18.38 -25.67
C TYR A 1147 29.11 17.33 -25.26
N ASP A 1148 28.02 17.77 -24.63
CA ASP A 1148 26.92 16.90 -24.23
C ASP A 1148 25.88 16.78 -25.36
N ALA A 1149 25.49 15.55 -25.69
CA ALA A 1149 24.43 15.21 -26.64
C ALA A 1149 23.27 14.50 -25.90
N GLU A 1150 22.13 14.30 -26.57
CA GLU A 1150 20.93 13.66 -25.97
C GLU A 1150 21.21 12.27 -25.35
N VAL A 1151 22.21 11.56 -25.86
CA VAL A 1151 22.58 10.19 -25.43
C VAL A 1151 23.79 10.15 -24.49
N GLY A 1152 24.40 11.30 -24.17
CA GLY A 1152 25.57 11.40 -23.29
C GLY A 1152 26.64 12.37 -23.80
N ARG A 1153 27.75 12.43 -23.06
CA ARG A 1153 28.89 13.28 -23.38
C ARG A 1153 29.76 12.66 -24.49
N VAL A 1154 30.07 13.44 -25.51
CA VAL A 1154 30.90 13.05 -26.65
C VAL A 1154 32.30 13.66 -26.49
N ILE A 1155 33.33 12.84 -26.70
CA ILE A 1155 34.75 13.24 -26.69
C ILE A 1155 35.33 12.89 -28.05
N GLU A 1156 35.78 13.89 -28.79
CA GLU A 1156 36.44 13.69 -30.07
C GLU A 1156 37.97 13.65 -29.86
N VAL A 1157 38.63 12.65 -30.45
CA VAL A 1157 40.09 12.52 -30.41
C VAL A 1157 40.62 12.26 -31.82
N SER A 1158 41.47 13.16 -32.31
CA SER A 1158 42.17 12.99 -33.59
C SER A 1158 43.56 12.42 -33.35
N VAL A 1159 43.99 11.45 -34.16
CA VAL A 1159 45.32 10.82 -34.03
C VAL A 1159 46.06 10.84 -35.35
N ASP A 1160 47.28 11.40 -35.33
CA ASP A 1160 48.22 11.39 -36.44
C ASP A 1160 49.36 10.41 -36.16
N ILE A 1161 49.74 9.62 -37.17
CA ILE A 1161 50.87 8.67 -37.11
C ILE A 1161 51.87 9.04 -38.21
N THR A 1162 53.12 9.33 -37.83
CA THR A 1162 54.19 9.74 -38.76
C THR A 1162 55.43 8.89 -38.67
#